data_AF-A0A388PCU2-F1
#
_entry.id   AF-A0A388PCU2-F1
#
_cell.length_a   1.000
_cell.length_b   1.000
_cell.length_c   1.000
_cell.angle_alpha   90.00
_cell.angle_beta   90.00
_cell.angle_gamma   90.00
#
_symmetry.space_group_name_H-M   'P 1'
#
loop_
_entity.id
_entity.type
_entity.pdbx_description
1 polymer ?
#
loop_
_entity_poly.entity_id
_entity_poly.type
_entity_poly.pdbx_seq_one_letter_code
_entity_poly.pdbx_strand_id
1 'polypeptide(L)'
;MKSLLRLSFLGLAFAAFVAPLTAAPAAPEDMRFKVEKLLGDIPQPMTTEMGPDGRLYFNEYGGLLKAIDLKTKQVKVIGKLEVFLQQENGFLSFALDPKFSENGWVYCLYSPIGFDGQSISRFTIKDDVLDLKSEKVLLRYDEQRKECCHHGGSMLFGPDGNLYWSAGDNTHPFGDSQSYSPADERPGRHPWDAQKSAASTMSLAGKVNRIRPKPDGTYEIPAGNLFPVGTPKTRPEIYVMGCRNPWRLSIDRTTGFVYWGEVGPDANADGPRGPRGYDEINQARKAGNFGWPYFVGDNYAYAKVDFATNAIGPFADPARPRNTSPNNTGLNDLPPATPAFIYWPYKNPKKWPELGEGGRTACAGPVFHYSPSFEKTDGFPEYFDRCLLFWDWQRPFIKWARLDADSNLVGIEPFTNGKVVAGSSAEQVKKLQPAIANGATLMKRPVHAVFGPDGCLYFMDYGETWGANRDSGLYKISYLRGNLPPIAKASVSVGFGKAPLAVKLSAAGSSDPEGKAVTYTWKLQPGDRTLGTGADLSTTLAEAGNFSIELTVKDTDGSNATTSLPVVVGNTPPQVRFTSPQDGDFFTPGKKVTFQVAVQDAEDGSSVDKALEFSLRAFVSSAFVAGDGKTESTDPGLTLMRQSDCLNCHATETQLVGPSFVAIADKYRGVKDASETLNKKIRLGGGGVWGQVPMLAHPQHTVDEVAFMLRWILVLEKGKGGPSITRGLTGEITAPKADKAGQFVLEATYTDAGAAPAGSLAGKANVALRTRRIEAETAELNGPKHSGKVVGSTNHGHTLKFTNLNLADSQSVTVFASAGGGSKDSKVEVRLDSPNGPLLGTVNITHTGDWNKLAENKSPLAASTGRHDVYLVLVNPGKGGLMNIDWIQFNP
;
A
#
# COMPACT_ATOMS: atom_id res chain seq x y z
N MET A 1 -69.25 -49.94 -40.16
CA MET A 1 -69.94 -48.80 -40.82
C MET A 1 -69.07 -47.55 -40.67
N LYS A 2 -68.70 -46.94 -41.82
CA LYS A 2 -68.34 -45.54 -42.13
C LYS A 2 -67.29 -44.82 -41.24
N SER A 3 -66.25 -44.15 -41.75
CA SER A 3 -65.77 -43.88 -43.11
C SER A 3 -64.46 -43.08 -43.01
N LEU A 4 -63.38 -43.63 -43.57
CA LEU A 4 -62.33 -43.04 -44.42
C LEU A 4 -61.90 -41.55 -44.27
N LEU A 5 -60.58 -41.32 -44.09
CA LEU A 5 -59.74 -40.80 -45.17
C LEU A 5 -58.25 -41.17 -44.99
N ARG A 6 -57.66 -41.75 -46.03
CA ARG A 6 -56.23 -42.04 -46.19
C ARG A 6 -55.50 -40.78 -46.68
N LEU A 7 -54.30 -40.50 -46.18
CA LEU A 7 -53.26 -39.83 -46.98
C LEU A 7 -51.86 -40.31 -46.57
N SER A 8 -51.34 -41.18 -47.44
CA SER A 8 -49.99 -41.29 -47.97
C SER A 8 -48.77 -40.88 -47.12
N PHE A 9 -47.97 -41.88 -46.76
CA PHE A 9 -46.57 -41.76 -46.35
C PHE A 9 -45.72 -41.10 -47.44
N LEU A 10 -45.02 -40.01 -47.09
CA LEU A 10 -43.79 -39.58 -47.75
C LEU A 10 -42.68 -39.60 -46.70
N GLY A 11 -41.75 -40.55 -46.81
CA GLY A 11 -40.59 -40.62 -45.94
C GLY A 11 -39.61 -39.51 -46.29
N LEU A 12 -39.42 -38.55 -45.39
CA LEU A 12 -38.20 -37.75 -45.31
C LEU A 12 -37.36 -38.28 -44.15
N ALA A 13 -36.18 -38.82 -44.48
CA ALA A 13 -35.16 -39.13 -43.50
C ALA A 13 -34.65 -37.82 -42.88
N PHE A 14 -34.99 -37.57 -41.61
CA PHE A 14 -34.35 -36.54 -40.80
C PHE A 14 -32.97 -37.06 -40.39
N ALA A 15 -31.93 -36.69 -41.14
CA ALA A 15 -30.57 -36.78 -40.64
C ALA A 15 -30.43 -35.76 -39.50
N ALA A 16 -30.39 -36.25 -38.26
CA ALA A 16 -30.06 -35.44 -37.11
C ALA A 16 -28.62 -34.94 -37.28
N PHE A 17 -28.46 -33.69 -37.69
CA PHE A 17 -27.21 -32.96 -37.54
C PHE A 17 -26.96 -32.81 -36.04
N VAL A 18 -26.17 -33.71 -35.46
CA VAL A 18 -25.53 -33.49 -34.17
C VAL A 18 -24.51 -32.38 -34.42
N ALA A 19 -24.88 -31.14 -34.05
CA ALA A 19 -23.92 -30.04 -34.04
C ALA A 19 -22.74 -30.46 -33.15
N PRO A 20 -21.49 -30.34 -33.63
CA PRO A 20 -20.35 -30.64 -32.79
C PRO A 20 -20.40 -29.71 -31.57
N LEU A 21 -20.29 -30.28 -30.37
CA LEU A 21 -20.05 -29.51 -29.15
C LEU A 21 -18.77 -28.71 -29.40
N THR A 22 -18.89 -27.42 -29.70
CA THR A 22 -17.75 -26.52 -29.74
C THR A 22 -17.17 -26.50 -28.34
N ALA A 23 -15.92 -26.94 -28.20
CA ALA A 23 -15.20 -26.83 -26.94
C ALA A 23 -15.30 -25.40 -26.41
N ALA A 24 -15.50 -25.25 -25.10
CA ALA A 24 -15.53 -23.93 -24.47
C ALA A 24 -14.24 -23.17 -24.86
N PRO A 25 -14.33 -21.87 -25.22
CA PRO A 25 -13.15 -21.10 -25.56
C PRO A 25 -12.14 -21.15 -24.42
N ALA A 26 -10.86 -21.34 -24.74
CA ALA A 26 -9.81 -21.36 -23.75
C ALA A 26 -9.73 -19.99 -23.03
N ALA A 27 -9.45 -20.02 -21.73
CA ALA A 27 -9.23 -18.79 -20.97
C ALA A 27 -8.07 -17.99 -21.60
N PRO A 28 -8.21 -16.66 -21.75
CA PRO A 28 -7.13 -15.83 -22.27
C PRO A 28 -5.88 -15.93 -21.39
N GLU A 29 -4.71 -15.98 -22.02
CA GLU A 29 -3.43 -16.04 -21.30
C GLU A 29 -3.19 -14.76 -20.50
N ASP A 30 -2.71 -14.91 -19.26
CA ASP A 30 -2.46 -13.78 -18.37
C ASP A 30 -1.54 -12.72 -18.99
N MET A 31 -0.58 -13.13 -19.82
CA MET A 31 0.34 -12.20 -20.50
C MET A 31 -0.36 -11.13 -21.36
N ARG A 32 -1.60 -11.39 -21.78
CA ARG A 32 -2.42 -10.49 -22.58
C ARG A 32 -2.95 -9.31 -21.77
N PHE A 33 -2.90 -9.35 -20.44
CA PHE A 33 -3.36 -8.24 -19.63
C PHE A 33 -2.24 -7.24 -19.35
N LYS A 34 -2.57 -5.96 -19.52
CA LYS A 34 -1.72 -4.84 -19.15
C LYS A 34 -2.35 -4.09 -18.00
N VAL A 35 -1.57 -3.85 -16.95
CA VAL A 35 -1.97 -3.03 -15.81
C VAL A 35 -1.19 -1.73 -15.86
N GLU A 36 -1.91 -0.61 -15.85
CA GLU A 36 -1.35 0.73 -15.82
C GLU A 36 -1.80 1.44 -14.54
N LYS A 37 -0.86 1.93 -13.74
CA LYS A 37 -1.19 2.82 -12.62
C LYS A 37 -1.50 4.21 -13.16
N LEU A 38 -2.74 4.66 -12.99
CA LEU A 38 -3.23 5.96 -13.42
C LEU A 38 -2.95 7.04 -12.38
N LEU A 39 -3.14 6.70 -11.09
CA LEU A 39 -2.96 7.59 -9.96
C LEU A 39 -2.51 6.80 -8.72
N GLY A 40 -1.74 7.41 -7.83
CA GLY A 40 -1.38 6.87 -6.52
C GLY A 40 -1.54 7.90 -5.41
N ASP A 41 -1.34 7.48 -4.16
CA ASP A 41 -1.43 8.35 -2.98
C ASP A 41 -2.78 9.08 -2.87
N ILE A 42 -3.86 8.30 -2.99
CA ILE A 42 -5.24 8.75 -2.82
C ILE A 42 -5.63 8.50 -1.35
N PRO A 43 -5.88 9.53 -0.53
CA PRO A 43 -6.28 9.34 0.85
C PRO A 43 -7.64 8.67 0.98
N GLN A 44 -7.68 7.44 1.50
CA GLN A 44 -8.90 6.68 1.80
C GLN A 44 -9.92 6.70 0.63
N PRO A 45 -9.56 6.11 -0.53
CA PRO A 45 -10.42 6.14 -1.71
C PRO A 45 -11.68 5.29 -1.49
N MET A 46 -12.81 5.77 -1.99
CA MET A 46 -14.12 5.17 -1.69
C MET A 46 -14.80 4.57 -2.92
N THR A 47 -15.23 5.41 -3.86
CA THR A 47 -15.99 5.01 -5.06
C THR A 47 -15.40 5.68 -6.30
N THR A 48 -15.59 5.04 -7.46
CA THR A 48 -15.25 5.59 -8.77
C THR A 48 -16.43 5.48 -9.73
N GLU A 49 -16.58 6.44 -10.64
CA GLU A 49 -17.58 6.37 -11.71
C GLU A 49 -17.05 7.03 -12.99
N MET A 50 -17.35 6.43 -14.13
CA MET A 50 -16.95 6.97 -15.43
C MET A 50 -17.93 8.06 -15.87
N GLY A 51 -17.40 9.25 -16.12
CA GLY A 51 -18.17 10.35 -16.68
C GLY A 51 -18.42 10.17 -18.19
N PRO A 52 -19.50 10.76 -18.73
CA PRO A 52 -19.78 10.74 -20.17
C PRO A 52 -18.75 11.53 -21.00
N ASP A 53 -17.94 12.37 -20.34
CA ASP A 53 -16.81 13.10 -20.91
C ASP A 53 -15.51 12.28 -21.00
N GLY A 54 -15.54 11.01 -20.55
CA GLY A 54 -14.39 10.12 -20.54
C GLY A 54 -13.42 10.34 -19.38
N ARG A 55 -13.76 11.22 -18.42
CA ARG A 55 -13.02 11.36 -17.16
C ARG A 55 -13.52 10.36 -16.13
N LEU A 56 -12.64 9.91 -15.25
CA LEU A 56 -13.05 9.09 -14.11
C LEU A 56 -13.22 10.00 -12.88
N TYR A 57 -14.40 10.00 -12.30
CA TYR A 57 -14.70 10.69 -11.04
C TYR A 57 -14.43 9.74 -9.87
N PHE A 58 -13.99 10.28 -8.75
CA PHE A 58 -13.74 9.51 -7.54
C PHE A 58 -13.86 10.36 -6.28
N ASN A 59 -14.25 9.74 -5.17
CA ASN A 59 -14.33 10.39 -3.88
C ASN A 59 -13.35 9.81 -2.85
N GLU A 60 -12.98 10.67 -1.92
CA GLU A 60 -12.19 10.34 -0.74
C GLU A 60 -13.10 10.40 0.48
N TYR A 61 -12.88 9.50 1.44
CA TYR A 61 -13.64 9.41 2.68
C TYR A 61 -13.76 10.76 3.40
N GLY A 62 -12.71 11.59 3.34
CA GLY A 62 -12.61 12.93 3.94
C GLY A 62 -13.46 14.03 3.29
N GLY A 63 -14.34 13.71 2.33
CA GLY A 63 -15.28 14.67 1.75
C GLY A 63 -14.90 15.23 0.38
N LEU A 64 -13.74 14.87 -0.18
CA LEU A 64 -13.31 15.37 -1.48
C LEU A 64 -13.94 14.58 -2.63
N LEU A 65 -14.44 15.30 -3.64
CA LEU A 65 -14.80 14.77 -4.96
C LEU A 65 -13.77 15.27 -5.98
N LYS A 66 -13.22 14.35 -6.77
CA LYS A 66 -12.17 14.63 -7.77
C LYS A 66 -12.50 13.97 -9.10
N ALA A 67 -11.88 14.46 -10.17
CA ALA A 67 -11.93 13.85 -11.49
C ALA A 67 -10.51 13.75 -12.07
N ILE A 68 -10.22 12.65 -12.75
CA ILE A 68 -8.98 12.45 -13.49
C ILE A 68 -9.25 12.36 -14.99
N ASP A 69 -8.51 13.14 -15.77
CA ASP A 69 -8.45 12.98 -17.22
C ASP A 69 -7.52 11.80 -17.54
N LEU A 70 -8.07 10.75 -18.17
CA LEU A 70 -7.36 9.50 -18.38
C LEU A 70 -6.23 9.58 -19.42
N LYS A 71 -6.19 10.63 -20.25
CA LYS A 71 -5.16 10.84 -21.28
C LYS A 71 -3.99 11.62 -20.73
N THR A 72 -4.27 12.75 -20.07
CA THR A 72 -3.27 13.67 -19.51
C THR A 72 -2.84 13.28 -18.10
N LYS A 73 -3.61 12.40 -17.44
CA LYS A 73 -3.45 11.99 -16.03
C LYS A 73 -3.56 13.15 -15.04
N GLN A 74 -4.08 14.30 -15.48
CA GLN A 74 -4.30 15.44 -14.61
C GLN A 74 -5.52 15.20 -13.73
N VAL A 75 -5.35 15.49 -12.43
CA VAL A 75 -6.41 15.40 -11.43
C VAL A 75 -6.92 16.79 -11.11
N LYS A 76 -8.25 16.94 -11.09
CA LYS A 76 -8.94 18.16 -10.67
C LYS A 76 -9.78 17.90 -9.44
N VAL A 77 -9.69 18.78 -8.45
CA VAL A 77 -10.62 18.79 -7.31
C VAL A 77 -11.91 19.46 -7.78
N ILE A 78 -13.00 18.71 -7.74
CA ILE A 78 -14.33 19.19 -8.13
C ILE A 78 -14.99 19.89 -6.96
N GLY A 79 -14.86 19.37 -5.74
CA GLY A 79 -15.38 20.01 -4.54
C GLY A 79 -15.07 19.26 -3.26
N LYS A 80 -15.50 19.85 -2.14
CA LYS A 80 -15.36 19.27 -0.80
C LYS A 80 -16.67 19.39 -0.02
N LEU A 81 -17.17 18.28 0.50
CA LEU A 81 -18.26 18.22 1.47
C LEU A 81 -17.68 18.24 2.89
N GLU A 82 -18.34 18.95 3.80
CA GLU A 82 -18.03 18.87 5.22
C GLU A 82 -18.80 17.69 5.83
N VAL A 83 -18.06 16.75 6.42
CA VAL A 83 -18.57 15.45 6.84
C VAL A 83 -18.13 15.10 8.26
N PHE A 84 -18.95 14.34 8.98
CA PHE A 84 -18.60 13.75 10.26
C PHE A 84 -17.68 12.54 10.04
N LEU A 85 -16.53 12.46 10.74
CA LEU A 85 -15.42 11.53 10.43
C LEU A 85 -15.10 10.48 11.51
N GLN A 86 -15.99 10.24 12.48
CA GLN A 86 -15.76 9.19 13.48
C GLN A 86 -16.35 7.86 13.02
N GLN A 87 -15.76 6.75 13.49
CA GLN A 87 -16.14 5.39 13.10
C GLN A 87 -16.01 5.20 11.58
N GLU A 88 -17.03 4.72 10.89
CA GLU A 88 -17.04 4.57 9.42
C GLU A 88 -17.86 5.68 8.73
N ASN A 89 -18.10 6.81 9.40
CA ASN A 89 -18.84 7.95 8.85
C ASN A 89 -17.94 8.86 8.02
N GLY A 90 -18.43 9.33 6.88
CA GLY A 90 -17.69 10.23 6.02
C GLY A 90 -18.43 10.50 4.72
N PHE A 91 -17.69 10.75 3.65
CA PHE A 91 -18.25 10.77 2.30
C PHE A 91 -18.18 9.36 1.70
N LEU A 92 -19.31 8.64 1.79
CA LEU A 92 -19.35 7.21 1.54
C LEU A 92 -19.38 6.89 0.05
N SER A 93 -20.22 7.58 -0.73
CA SER A 93 -20.37 7.32 -2.16
C SER A 93 -21.00 8.49 -2.90
N PHE A 94 -20.89 8.47 -4.23
CA PHE A 94 -21.58 9.38 -5.12
C PHE A 94 -22.08 8.64 -6.36
N ALA A 95 -23.07 9.21 -7.03
CA ALA A 95 -23.57 8.74 -8.32
C ALA A 95 -23.78 9.93 -9.26
N LEU A 96 -23.25 9.83 -10.48
CA LEU A 96 -23.54 10.77 -11.56
C LEU A 96 -24.93 10.49 -12.13
N ASP A 97 -25.72 11.54 -12.37
CA ASP A 97 -27.04 11.39 -12.99
C ASP A 97 -26.91 10.73 -14.38
N PRO A 98 -27.84 9.86 -14.81
CA PRO A 98 -27.78 9.29 -16.16
C PRO A 98 -27.76 10.34 -17.28
N LYS A 99 -28.23 11.57 -17.00
CA LYS A 99 -28.18 12.73 -17.89
C LYS A 99 -27.12 13.75 -17.46
N PHE A 100 -26.04 13.31 -16.83
CA PHE A 100 -24.99 14.19 -16.29
C PHE A 100 -24.42 15.17 -17.32
N SER A 101 -24.27 14.75 -18.58
CA SER A 101 -23.81 15.61 -19.67
C SER A 101 -24.77 16.77 -19.98
N GLU A 102 -26.04 16.64 -19.62
CA GLU A 102 -27.07 17.66 -19.84
C GLU A 102 -27.28 18.54 -18.60
N ASN A 103 -27.31 17.93 -17.41
CA ASN A 103 -27.75 18.59 -16.17
C ASN A 103 -26.62 18.87 -15.15
N GLY A 104 -25.47 18.21 -15.28
CA GLY A 104 -24.37 18.28 -14.32
C GLY A 104 -24.71 17.75 -12.92
N TRP A 105 -25.78 16.97 -12.74
CA TRP A 105 -26.23 16.55 -11.42
C TRP A 105 -25.41 15.38 -10.86
N VAL A 106 -25.00 15.53 -9.61
CA VAL A 106 -24.34 14.47 -8.83
C VAL A 106 -25.09 14.26 -7.52
N TYR A 107 -25.29 13.01 -7.16
CA TYR A 107 -25.91 12.61 -5.89
C TYR A 107 -24.79 12.16 -4.96
N CYS A 108 -24.81 12.61 -3.71
CA CYS A 108 -23.81 12.28 -2.70
C CYS A 108 -24.49 11.62 -1.51
N LEU A 109 -23.95 10.47 -1.09
CA LEU A 109 -24.27 9.79 0.17
C LEU A 109 -23.16 10.10 1.17
N TYR A 110 -23.49 10.85 2.21
CA TYR A 110 -22.51 11.33 3.17
C TYR A 110 -23.07 11.47 4.58
N SER A 111 -22.18 11.50 5.57
CA SER A 111 -22.51 11.67 6.98
C SER A 111 -22.46 13.16 7.36
N PRO A 112 -23.60 13.87 7.46
CA PRO A 112 -23.63 15.29 7.80
C PRO A 112 -23.20 15.57 9.24
N ILE A 113 -22.61 16.74 9.46
CA ILE A 113 -22.41 17.32 10.79
C ILE A 113 -23.76 17.76 11.37
N GLY A 114 -24.03 17.42 12.63
CA GLY A 114 -25.25 17.85 13.34
C GLY A 114 -26.51 17.02 13.08
N PHE A 115 -26.41 15.90 12.35
CA PHE A 115 -27.49 14.91 12.22
C PHE A 115 -26.92 13.50 12.43
N ASP A 116 -27.54 12.71 13.29
CA ASP A 116 -27.12 11.35 13.62
C ASP A 116 -27.69 10.35 12.61
N GLY A 117 -27.02 10.26 11.47
CA GLY A 117 -27.43 9.44 10.35
C GLY A 117 -26.69 9.80 9.06
N GLN A 118 -27.24 9.34 7.94
CA GLN A 118 -26.73 9.62 6.60
C GLN A 118 -27.69 10.51 5.81
N SER A 119 -27.13 11.30 4.89
CA SER A 119 -27.86 12.17 3.98
C SER A 119 -27.60 11.77 2.54
N ILE A 120 -28.66 11.75 1.75
CA ILE A 120 -28.58 11.68 0.29
C ILE A 120 -28.99 13.04 -0.25
N SER A 121 -28.05 13.73 -0.87
CA SER A 121 -28.29 15.06 -1.44
C SER A 121 -27.84 15.12 -2.89
N ARG A 122 -28.56 15.89 -3.70
CA ARG A 122 -28.22 16.21 -5.08
C ARG A 122 -27.58 17.59 -5.17
N PHE A 123 -26.42 17.65 -5.80
CA PHE A 123 -25.69 18.87 -6.14
C PHE A 123 -25.57 19.00 -7.66
N THR A 124 -25.09 20.16 -8.11
CA THR A 124 -24.76 20.44 -9.51
C THR A 124 -23.28 20.71 -9.64
N ILE A 125 -22.63 20.05 -10.59
CA ILE A 125 -21.28 20.36 -11.04
C ILE A 125 -21.41 21.28 -12.25
N LYS A 126 -20.78 22.44 -12.18
CA LYS A 126 -20.71 23.40 -13.29
C LYS A 126 -19.28 23.92 -13.42
N ASP A 127 -18.78 23.95 -14.64
CA ASP A 127 -17.40 24.40 -14.94
C ASP A 127 -16.35 23.63 -14.10
N ASP A 128 -16.59 22.33 -13.91
CA ASP A 128 -15.85 21.40 -13.04
C ASP A 128 -15.78 21.79 -11.55
N VAL A 129 -16.76 22.54 -11.06
CA VAL A 129 -16.88 22.89 -9.64
C VAL A 129 -18.21 22.39 -9.10
N LEU A 130 -18.17 21.69 -7.97
CA LEU A 130 -19.34 21.29 -7.20
C LEU A 130 -19.93 22.54 -6.52
N ASP A 131 -21.10 22.99 -6.99
CA ASP A 131 -21.79 24.11 -6.37
C ASP A 131 -22.51 23.63 -5.10
N LEU A 132 -21.91 23.86 -3.94
CA LEU A 132 -22.50 23.50 -2.64
C LEU A 132 -23.81 24.22 -2.35
N LYS A 133 -24.06 25.40 -2.95
CA LYS A 133 -25.33 26.13 -2.77
C LYS A 133 -26.48 25.51 -3.55
N SER A 134 -26.18 24.62 -4.49
CA SER A 134 -27.17 23.89 -5.27
C SER A 134 -27.75 22.66 -4.55
N GLU A 135 -27.38 22.44 -3.28
CA GLU A 135 -27.82 21.27 -2.52
C GLU A 135 -29.36 21.13 -2.52
N LYS A 136 -29.81 19.93 -2.84
CA LYS A 136 -31.17 19.46 -2.57
C LYS A 136 -31.09 18.17 -1.78
N VAL A 137 -31.51 18.20 -0.53
CA VAL A 137 -31.59 17.00 0.32
C VAL A 137 -32.78 16.17 -0.15
N LEU A 138 -32.52 14.95 -0.65
CA LEU A 138 -33.57 14.03 -1.09
C LEU A 138 -34.19 13.33 0.12
N LEU A 139 -33.33 12.75 0.96
CA LEU A 139 -33.75 12.05 2.16
C LEU A 139 -32.60 11.97 3.17
N ARG A 140 -32.98 11.76 4.43
CA ARG A 140 -32.09 11.41 5.52
C ARG A 140 -32.62 10.16 6.21
N TYR A 141 -31.73 9.34 6.74
CA TYR A 141 -32.10 8.20 7.56
C TYR A 141 -31.21 8.12 8.80
N ASP A 142 -31.83 7.76 9.92
CA ASP A 142 -31.20 7.78 11.23
C ASP A 142 -30.25 6.59 11.40
N GLU A 143 -29.11 6.86 12.04
CA GLU A 143 -28.17 5.86 12.52
C GLU A 143 -27.69 6.29 13.90
N GLN A 144 -27.51 5.33 14.82
CA GLN A 144 -26.88 5.63 16.09
C GLN A 144 -25.37 5.86 15.88
N ARG A 145 -24.82 6.81 16.63
CA ARG A 145 -23.38 7.13 16.68
C ARG A 145 -22.72 6.78 18.01
N LYS A 146 -23.42 6.05 18.89
CA LYS A 146 -22.92 5.66 20.21
C LYS A 146 -21.85 4.58 20.09
N GLU A 147 -22.10 3.61 19.21
CA GLU A 147 -21.24 2.47 18.97
C GLU A 147 -20.99 2.33 17.47
N CYS A 148 -19.79 1.87 17.10
CA CYS A 148 -19.54 1.34 15.75
C CYS A 148 -20.36 0.04 15.57
N CYS A 149 -20.77 -0.43 14.39
CA CYS A 149 -20.20 -0.28 13.04
C CYS A 149 -21.26 -0.50 11.94
N HIS A 150 -20.83 -0.69 10.69
CA HIS A 150 -21.61 -1.10 9.53
C HIS A 150 -22.50 0.00 8.96
N HIS A 151 -21.86 1.00 8.38
CA HIS A 151 -22.59 2.07 7.67
C HIS A 151 -22.94 1.67 6.22
N GLY A 152 -22.33 0.63 5.66
CA GLY A 152 -22.50 0.26 4.25
C GLY A 152 -21.95 1.38 3.35
N GLY A 153 -22.73 1.84 2.38
CA GLY A 153 -22.43 3.10 1.71
C GLY A 153 -21.92 2.98 0.28
N SER A 154 -22.61 2.20 -0.56
CA SER A 154 -22.53 2.33 -2.02
C SER A 154 -23.78 3.01 -2.57
N MET A 155 -23.64 3.78 -3.64
CA MET A 155 -24.77 4.43 -4.32
C MET A 155 -24.55 4.47 -5.83
N LEU A 156 -25.57 4.09 -6.61
CA LEU A 156 -25.49 4.05 -8.08
C LEU A 156 -26.88 4.04 -8.72
N PHE A 157 -26.96 4.54 -9.95
CA PHE A 157 -28.17 4.42 -10.76
C PHE A 157 -28.26 3.04 -11.41
N GLY A 158 -29.46 2.46 -11.44
CA GLY A 158 -29.79 1.32 -12.29
C GLY A 158 -30.06 1.73 -13.75
N PRO A 159 -30.20 0.76 -14.67
CA PRO A 159 -30.50 1.03 -16.08
C PRO A 159 -31.89 1.65 -16.30
N ASP A 160 -32.78 1.55 -15.32
CA ASP A 160 -34.13 2.12 -15.31
C ASP A 160 -34.19 3.56 -14.75
N GLY A 161 -33.04 4.18 -14.47
CA GLY A 161 -32.96 5.52 -13.89
C GLY A 161 -33.35 5.61 -12.42
N ASN A 162 -33.53 4.47 -11.73
CA ASN A 162 -33.72 4.46 -10.29
C ASN A 162 -32.37 4.56 -9.57
N LEU A 163 -32.31 5.32 -8.48
CA LEU A 163 -31.16 5.45 -7.61
C LEU A 163 -31.23 4.39 -6.51
N TYR A 164 -30.17 3.60 -6.39
CA TYR A 164 -30.02 2.58 -5.35
C TYR A 164 -28.93 3.00 -4.38
N TRP A 165 -29.12 2.70 -3.10
CA TRP A 165 -28.05 2.82 -2.11
C TRP A 165 -28.09 1.70 -1.08
N SER A 166 -26.92 1.29 -0.61
CA SER A 166 -26.78 0.35 0.50
C SER A 166 -26.59 1.09 1.81
N ALA A 167 -27.27 0.62 2.86
CA ALA A 167 -27.09 1.06 4.22
C ALA A 167 -26.88 -0.17 5.11
N GLY A 168 -25.81 -0.18 5.88
CA GLY A 168 -25.57 -1.25 6.85
C GLY A 168 -26.51 -1.16 8.05
N ASP A 169 -26.52 -2.20 8.87
CA ASP A 169 -27.45 -2.36 9.99
C ASP A 169 -27.16 -1.41 11.15
N ASN A 170 -26.02 -0.71 11.12
CA ASN A 170 -25.58 0.22 12.14
C ASN A 170 -25.69 -0.39 13.56
N THR A 171 -25.10 -1.59 13.72
CA THR A 171 -25.15 -2.40 14.94
C THR A 171 -23.75 -2.86 15.34
N HIS A 172 -23.44 -2.79 16.63
CA HIS A 172 -22.19 -3.25 17.18
C HIS A 172 -22.05 -4.78 17.08
N PRO A 173 -21.01 -5.30 16.40
CA PRO A 173 -20.91 -6.73 16.09
C PRO A 173 -20.48 -7.60 17.27
N PHE A 174 -19.74 -7.04 18.24
CA PHE A 174 -19.15 -7.78 19.36
C PHE A 174 -19.87 -7.55 20.68
N GLY A 175 -19.30 -8.08 21.76
CA GLY A 175 -19.84 -8.02 23.12
C GLY A 175 -20.50 -9.34 23.49
N ASP A 176 -21.65 -9.27 24.16
CA ASP A 176 -22.35 -10.45 24.67
C ASP A 176 -22.91 -11.35 23.55
N SER A 177 -22.85 -10.94 22.28
CA SER A 177 -23.16 -11.77 21.10
C SER A 177 -22.13 -12.87 20.88
N GLN A 178 -20.92 -12.73 21.43
CA GLN A 178 -19.79 -13.65 21.23
C GLN A 178 -19.48 -13.89 19.75
N SER A 179 -19.55 -12.82 18.95
CA SER A 179 -19.30 -12.82 17.50
C SER A 179 -20.35 -13.57 16.65
N TYR A 180 -21.45 -14.04 17.24
CA TYR A 180 -22.65 -14.49 16.51
C TYR A 180 -23.58 -13.31 16.23
N SER A 181 -24.81 -13.58 15.77
CA SER A 181 -25.85 -12.57 15.54
C SER A 181 -26.13 -11.71 16.79
N PRO A 182 -25.96 -10.37 16.71
CA PRO A 182 -26.27 -9.45 17.81
C PRO A 182 -27.77 -9.11 17.83
N ALA A 183 -28.46 -9.57 18.88
CA ALA A 183 -29.91 -9.43 19.07
C ALA A 183 -30.25 -9.09 20.54
N ASP A 184 -29.50 -8.15 21.13
CA ASP A 184 -29.56 -7.85 22.56
C ASP A 184 -30.77 -6.98 22.94
N GLU A 185 -31.87 -7.62 23.35
CA GLU A 185 -33.14 -6.98 23.69
C GLU A 185 -33.15 -6.27 25.06
N ARG A 186 -32.03 -6.28 25.82
CA ARG A 186 -31.99 -5.66 27.17
C ARG A 186 -32.13 -4.13 27.11
N PRO A 187 -32.74 -3.48 28.13
CA PRO A 187 -32.89 -2.03 28.17
C PRO A 187 -31.55 -1.29 27.97
N GLY A 188 -31.56 -0.27 27.09
CA GLY A 188 -30.37 0.53 26.77
C GLY A 188 -29.38 -0.12 25.79
N ARG A 189 -29.52 -1.42 25.48
CA ARG A 189 -28.62 -2.18 24.60
C ARG A 189 -28.99 -2.13 23.12
N HIS A 190 -29.87 -1.21 22.71
CA HIS A 190 -30.27 -1.05 21.32
C HIS A 190 -29.12 -0.97 20.29
N PRO A 191 -27.89 -0.46 20.54
CA PRO A 191 -26.81 -0.50 19.55
C PRO A 191 -26.27 -1.92 19.28
N TRP A 192 -26.60 -2.91 20.10
CA TRP A 192 -26.25 -4.33 19.97
C TRP A 192 -27.43 -5.21 19.52
N ASP A 193 -28.51 -4.60 19.03
CA ASP A 193 -29.69 -5.31 18.55
C ASP A 193 -29.92 -5.03 17.06
N ALA A 194 -29.43 -5.92 16.19
CA ALA A 194 -29.58 -5.79 14.74
C ALA A 194 -31.05 -5.92 14.28
N GLN A 195 -31.93 -6.41 15.14
CA GLN A 195 -33.35 -6.54 14.84
C GLN A 195 -34.04 -5.17 14.69
N LYS A 196 -33.50 -4.12 15.31
CA LYS A 196 -34.01 -2.74 15.21
C LYS A 196 -33.92 -2.16 13.80
N SER A 197 -32.97 -2.65 13.01
CA SER A 197 -32.58 -2.10 11.71
C SER A 197 -32.78 -3.14 10.63
N ALA A 198 -31.87 -4.11 10.48
CA ALA A 198 -31.84 -5.07 9.37
C ALA A 198 -33.18 -5.79 9.15
N ALA A 199 -33.77 -6.28 10.23
CA ALA A 199 -35.08 -6.95 10.23
C ALA A 199 -36.28 -6.02 10.39
N SER A 200 -36.08 -4.73 10.70
CA SER A 200 -37.18 -3.77 10.79
C SER A 200 -37.58 -3.32 9.39
N THR A 201 -38.88 -3.44 9.09
CA THR A 201 -39.48 -2.94 7.85
C THR A 201 -39.68 -1.42 7.87
N MET A 202 -39.42 -0.75 9.00
CA MET A 202 -39.53 0.70 9.14
C MET A 202 -38.18 1.44 9.10
N SER A 203 -37.07 0.70 9.14
CA SER A 203 -35.71 1.27 9.06
C SER A 203 -35.16 1.17 7.65
N LEU A 204 -34.44 2.22 7.22
CA LEU A 204 -33.67 2.20 5.97
C LEU A 204 -32.25 1.63 6.17
N ALA A 205 -31.84 1.38 7.41
CA ALA A 205 -30.59 0.72 7.76
C ALA A 205 -30.71 -0.81 7.65
N GLY A 206 -29.63 -1.47 7.25
CA GLY A 206 -29.56 -2.90 6.95
C GLY A 206 -30.38 -3.28 5.72
N LYS A 207 -30.27 -2.47 4.65
CA LYS A 207 -31.08 -2.52 3.43
C LYS A 207 -30.24 -2.24 2.18
N VAL A 208 -30.75 -2.66 1.02
CA VAL A 208 -30.55 -1.93 -0.24
C VAL A 208 -31.87 -1.24 -0.58
N ASN A 209 -31.82 0.09 -0.68
CA ASN A 209 -32.99 0.92 -0.91
C ASN A 209 -33.01 1.41 -2.36
N ARG A 210 -34.21 1.79 -2.85
CA ARG A 210 -34.42 2.20 -4.23
C ARG A 210 -35.47 3.30 -4.34
N ILE A 211 -35.11 4.42 -4.95
CA ILE A 211 -35.99 5.56 -5.24
C ILE A 211 -35.80 6.05 -6.67
N ARG A 212 -36.67 6.95 -7.14
CA ARG A 212 -36.45 7.72 -8.36
C ARG A 212 -36.35 9.21 -8.05
N PRO A 213 -35.16 9.81 -8.11
CA PRO A 213 -35.00 11.25 -7.92
C PRO A 213 -35.82 12.07 -8.92
N LYS A 214 -36.33 13.23 -8.47
CA LYS A 214 -36.97 14.25 -9.30
C LYS A 214 -36.09 15.50 -9.44
N PRO A 215 -36.26 16.28 -10.53
CA PRO A 215 -35.56 17.56 -10.72
C PRO A 215 -35.70 18.56 -9.57
N ASP A 216 -36.85 18.55 -8.89
CA ASP A 216 -37.15 19.47 -7.80
C ASP A 216 -36.44 19.13 -6.49
N GLY A 217 -35.77 17.97 -6.39
CA GLY A 217 -35.10 17.47 -5.19
C GLY A 217 -35.94 16.48 -4.38
N THR A 218 -37.18 16.23 -4.79
CA THR A 218 -38.02 15.17 -4.22
C THR A 218 -37.71 13.83 -4.90
N TYR A 219 -38.45 12.78 -4.54
CA TYR A 219 -38.33 11.47 -5.17
C TYR A 219 -39.68 10.76 -5.29
N GLU A 220 -39.73 9.77 -6.16
CA GLU A 220 -40.84 8.80 -6.28
C GLU A 220 -40.41 7.44 -5.75
N ILE A 221 -41.41 6.63 -5.39
CA ILE A 221 -41.22 5.21 -5.12
C ILE A 221 -41.42 4.42 -6.41
N PRO A 222 -40.38 3.73 -6.92
CA PRO A 222 -40.52 2.85 -8.07
C PRO A 222 -41.42 1.64 -7.77
N ALA A 223 -42.18 1.20 -8.77
CA ALA A 223 -42.91 -0.06 -8.69
C ALA A 223 -41.95 -1.25 -8.51
N GLY A 224 -42.38 -2.27 -7.76
CA GLY A 224 -41.59 -3.47 -7.48
C GLY A 224 -40.61 -3.36 -6.31
N ASN A 225 -40.68 -2.29 -5.50
CA ASN A 225 -40.08 -2.29 -4.16
C ASN A 225 -40.80 -3.30 -3.26
N LEU A 226 -40.13 -3.72 -2.18
CA LEU A 226 -40.59 -4.83 -1.34
C LEU A 226 -41.95 -4.56 -0.70
N PHE A 227 -42.20 -3.30 -0.31
CA PHE A 227 -43.43 -2.88 0.33
C PHE A 227 -44.18 -1.84 -0.52
N PRO A 228 -45.46 -2.07 -0.84
CA PRO A 228 -46.29 -1.08 -1.51
C PRO A 228 -46.44 0.21 -0.71
N VAL A 229 -46.53 1.35 -1.40
CA VAL A 229 -46.80 2.66 -0.79
C VAL A 229 -48.08 2.62 0.05
N GLY A 230 -48.02 3.16 1.26
CA GLY A 230 -49.15 3.20 2.20
C GLY A 230 -49.32 1.94 3.05
N THR A 231 -48.49 0.91 2.87
CA THR A 231 -48.52 -0.29 3.72
C THR A 231 -48.11 0.07 5.15
N PRO A 232 -48.99 -0.10 6.16
CA PRO A 232 -48.69 0.29 7.54
C PRO A 232 -47.43 -0.41 8.08
N LYS A 233 -46.64 0.33 8.89
CA LYS A 233 -45.40 -0.17 9.50
C LYS A 233 -44.36 -0.67 8.48
N THR A 234 -44.33 -0.07 7.29
CA THR A 234 -43.29 -0.34 6.30
C THR A 234 -42.78 0.93 5.65
N ARG A 235 -41.53 0.89 5.17
CA ARG A 235 -40.94 1.93 4.32
C ARG A 235 -40.97 1.49 2.85
N PRO A 236 -41.64 2.24 1.97
CA PRO A 236 -41.77 1.87 0.56
C PRO A 236 -40.47 2.03 -0.22
N GLU A 237 -39.44 2.69 0.32
CA GLU A 237 -38.11 2.80 -0.30
C GLU A 237 -37.32 1.48 -0.31
N ILE A 238 -37.70 0.52 0.54
CA ILE A 238 -36.96 -0.74 0.71
C ILE A 238 -37.13 -1.62 -0.53
N TYR A 239 -36.01 -1.95 -1.20
CA TYR A 239 -35.97 -2.95 -2.27
C TYR A 239 -35.48 -4.30 -1.73
N VAL A 240 -34.40 -4.29 -0.96
CA VAL A 240 -33.86 -5.45 -0.24
C VAL A 240 -33.84 -5.15 1.25
N MET A 241 -34.26 -6.10 2.06
CA MET A 241 -34.06 -6.07 3.51
C MET A 241 -33.25 -7.24 4.04
N GLY A 242 -32.84 -7.16 5.30
CA GLY A 242 -32.08 -8.22 5.96
C GLY A 242 -30.62 -8.23 5.55
N CYS A 243 -29.97 -7.06 5.50
CA CYS A 243 -28.54 -6.91 5.31
C CYS A 243 -27.86 -6.48 6.62
N ARG A 244 -26.62 -6.93 6.84
CA ARG A 244 -25.71 -6.53 7.92
C ARG A 244 -24.81 -5.38 7.48
N ASN A 245 -23.91 -5.61 6.53
CA ASN A 245 -23.00 -4.61 5.98
C ASN A 245 -22.83 -4.82 4.46
N PRO A 246 -23.80 -4.34 3.66
CA PRO A 246 -23.75 -4.37 2.20
C PRO A 246 -22.76 -3.31 1.67
N TRP A 247 -21.46 -3.57 1.78
CA TRP A 247 -20.39 -2.57 1.60
C TRP A 247 -20.19 -2.15 0.14
N ARG A 248 -20.19 -3.09 -0.82
CA ARG A 248 -20.00 -2.82 -2.25
C ARG A 248 -21.11 -3.41 -3.10
N LEU A 249 -21.93 -2.50 -3.64
CA LEU A 249 -23.02 -2.77 -4.59
C LEU A 249 -22.53 -2.74 -6.03
N SER A 250 -23.22 -3.50 -6.86
CA SER A 250 -23.12 -3.48 -8.32
C SER A 250 -24.51 -3.70 -8.91
N ILE A 251 -24.82 -3.03 -10.01
CA ILE A 251 -26.05 -3.24 -10.76
C ILE A 251 -25.67 -3.61 -12.18
N ASP A 252 -26.13 -4.78 -12.62
CA ASP A 252 -25.95 -5.19 -13.99
C ASP A 252 -26.78 -4.27 -14.92
N ARG A 253 -26.08 -3.57 -15.81
CA ARG A 253 -26.68 -2.63 -16.76
C ARG A 253 -27.58 -3.31 -17.78
N THR A 254 -27.40 -4.61 -18.04
CA THR A 254 -28.18 -5.36 -19.02
C THR A 254 -29.46 -5.93 -18.39
N THR A 255 -29.34 -6.58 -17.22
CA THR A 255 -30.48 -7.27 -16.59
C THR A 255 -31.20 -6.43 -15.53
N GLY A 256 -30.55 -5.41 -14.98
CA GLY A 256 -31.03 -4.64 -13.83
C GLY A 256 -30.90 -5.38 -12.50
N PHE A 257 -30.28 -6.56 -12.46
CA PHE A 257 -30.07 -7.30 -11.22
C PHE A 257 -29.05 -6.61 -10.33
N VAL A 258 -29.32 -6.63 -9.02
CA VAL A 258 -28.48 -6.00 -8.00
C VAL A 258 -27.64 -7.07 -7.33
N TYR A 259 -26.34 -6.84 -7.28
CA TYR A 259 -25.37 -7.68 -6.58
C TYR A 259 -24.70 -6.87 -5.47
N TRP A 260 -24.35 -7.52 -4.36
CA TRP A 260 -23.55 -6.88 -3.33
C TRP A 260 -22.69 -7.87 -2.56
N GLY A 261 -21.58 -7.36 -2.05
CA GLY A 261 -20.80 -8.02 -1.01
C GLY A 261 -21.38 -7.71 0.36
N GLU A 262 -21.63 -8.75 1.14
CA GLU A 262 -22.21 -8.72 2.48
C GLU A 262 -21.18 -9.23 3.48
N VAL A 263 -20.77 -8.36 4.42
CA VAL A 263 -19.83 -8.75 5.48
C VAL A 263 -20.61 -9.33 6.65
N GLY A 264 -20.36 -10.59 6.99
CA GLY A 264 -21.10 -11.32 8.02
C GLY A 264 -20.46 -11.26 9.43
N PRO A 265 -21.01 -12.01 10.40
CA PRO A 265 -20.51 -12.04 11.76
C PRO A 265 -19.18 -12.82 11.87
N ASP A 266 -18.53 -12.73 13.04
CA ASP A 266 -17.13 -13.17 13.23
C ASP A 266 -16.96 -14.52 13.95
N ALA A 267 -18.05 -15.23 14.24
CA ALA A 267 -17.98 -16.53 14.89
C ALA A 267 -17.13 -17.52 14.07
N ASN A 268 -16.08 -18.08 14.68
CA ASN A 268 -15.13 -18.97 13.98
C ASN A 268 -15.61 -20.43 13.84
N ALA A 269 -16.64 -20.81 14.60
CA ALA A 269 -17.20 -22.15 14.63
C ALA A 269 -18.71 -22.11 14.82
N ASP A 270 -19.37 -23.19 14.44
CA ASP A 270 -20.79 -23.39 14.75
C ASP A 270 -20.93 -23.65 16.25
N GLY A 271 -22.04 -23.21 16.83
CA GLY A 271 -22.31 -23.39 18.25
C GLY A 271 -23.79 -23.36 18.59
N PRO A 272 -24.14 -23.43 19.88
CA PRO A 272 -25.54 -23.45 20.33
C PRO A 272 -26.37 -22.23 19.86
N ARG A 273 -25.71 -21.08 19.65
CA ARG A 273 -26.36 -19.85 19.17
C ARG A 273 -26.64 -19.84 17.67
N GLY A 274 -25.98 -20.71 16.91
CA GLY A 274 -26.12 -20.78 15.45
C GLY A 274 -24.81 -21.03 14.72
N PRO A 275 -24.80 -20.79 13.40
CA PRO A 275 -23.66 -21.07 12.55
C PRO A 275 -22.48 -20.15 12.84
N ARG A 276 -21.29 -20.61 12.45
CA ARG A 276 -20.12 -19.75 12.22
C ARG A 276 -20.46 -18.61 11.24
N GLY A 277 -19.63 -17.58 11.22
CA GLY A 277 -19.77 -16.48 10.28
C GLY A 277 -19.59 -16.89 8.82
N TYR A 278 -20.37 -16.25 7.94
CA TYR A 278 -20.23 -16.32 6.48
C TYR A 278 -20.22 -14.91 5.89
N ASP A 279 -19.31 -14.65 4.96
CA ASP A 279 -19.38 -13.49 4.08
C ASP A 279 -20.03 -13.94 2.78
N GLU A 280 -20.74 -13.05 2.10
CA GLU A 280 -21.64 -13.43 1.02
C GLU A 280 -21.51 -12.48 -0.18
N ILE A 281 -21.66 -13.05 -1.37
CA ILE A 281 -22.16 -12.32 -2.53
C ILE A 281 -23.63 -12.66 -2.65
N ASN A 282 -24.47 -11.62 -2.71
CA ASN A 282 -25.91 -11.75 -2.86
C ASN A 282 -26.37 -11.26 -4.23
N GLN A 283 -27.53 -11.76 -4.68
CA GLN A 283 -28.15 -11.41 -5.97
C GLN A 283 -29.65 -11.15 -5.77
N ALA A 284 -30.09 -9.92 -6.02
CA ALA A 284 -31.50 -9.55 -6.03
C ALA A 284 -31.99 -9.37 -7.48
N ARG A 285 -32.66 -10.40 -7.98
CA ARG A 285 -33.41 -10.39 -9.25
C ARG A 285 -34.74 -9.64 -9.14
N LYS A 286 -35.24 -9.55 -7.92
CA LYS A 286 -36.44 -8.83 -7.50
C LYS A 286 -36.27 -8.43 -6.03
N ALA A 287 -37.16 -7.58 -5.53
CA ALA A 287 -37.21 -7.21 -4.12
C ALA A 287 -37.37 -8.44 -3.21
N GLY A 288 -36.75 -8.42 -2.03
CA GLY A 288 -36.78 -9.56 -1.10
C GLY A 288 -36.15 -9.31 0.26
N ASN A 289 -36.30 -10.30 1.16
CA ASN A 289 -35.63 -10.36 2.45
C ASN A 289 -34.45 -11.35 2.36
N PHE A 290 -33.25 -10.93 2.74
CA PHE A 290 -31.99 -11.68 2.67
C PHE A 290 -31.48 -12.12 4.06
N GLY A 291 -32.34 -12.00 5.07
CA GLY A 291 -32.30 -12.88 6.23
C GLY A 291 -31.58 -12.34 7.47
N TRP A 292 -30.62 -11.42 7.35
CA TRP A 292 -29.95 -10.86 8.54
C TRP A 292 -30.96 -10.13 9.46
N PRO A 293 -30.93 -10.31 10.79
CA PRO A 293 -29.91 -11.00 11.59
C PRO A 293 -30.24 -12.45 11.95
N TYR A 294 -31.26 -13.04 11.34
CA TYR A 294 -31.73 -14.38 11.67
C TYR A 294 -31.04 -15.48 10.88
N PHE A 295 -30.49 -15.16 9.71
CA PHE A 295 -29.84 -16.12 8.83
C PHE A 295 -28.55 -15.57 8.21
N VAL A 296 -27.68 -16.49 7.80
CA VAL A 296 -26.46 -16.25 6.98
C VAL A 296 -26.25 -17.42 6.00
N GLY A 297 -25.50 -17.19 4.94
CA GLY A 297 -25.15 -18.18 3.92
C GLY A 297 -26.40 -18.77 3.26
N ASP A 298 -26.50 -20.10 3.24
CA ASP A 298 -27.65 -20.81 2.68
C ASP A 298 -28.83 -20.88 3.66
N ASN A 299 -29.24 -19.70 4.17
CA ASN A 299 -30.24 -19.54 5.22
C ASN A 299 -29.94 -20.33 6.51
N TYR A 300 -28.66 -20.43 6.92
CA TYR A 300 -28.29 -21.04 8.19
C TYR A 300 -28.82 -20.17 9.34
N ALA A 301 -29.71 -20.74 10.16
CA ALA A 301 -30.46 -20.00 11.16
C ALA A 301 -29.67 -19.77 12.47
N TYR A 302 -29.85 -18.60 13.06
CA TYR A 302 -29.49 -18.29 14.44
C TYR A 302 -30.63 -18.63 15.40
N ALA A 303 -30.27 -19.02 16.62
CA ALA A 303 -31.21 -19.24 17.72
C ALA A 303 -31.61 -17.90 18.36
N LYS A 304 -32.84 -17.82 18.90
CA LYS A 304 -33.21 -16.70 19.77
C LYS A 304 -32.45 -16.81 21.09
N VAL A 305 -31.63 -15.81 21.41
CA VAL A 305 -30.85 -15.78 22.66
C VAL A 305 -31.48 -14.80 23.62
N ASP A 306 -31.72 -15.23 24.86
CA ASP A 306 -31.97 -14.31 25.97
C ASP A 306 -30.63 -13.82 26.52
N PHE A 307 -30.27 -12.58 26.24
CA PHE A 307 -28.99 -11.99 26.65
C PHE A 307 -28.90 -11.65 28.14
N ALA A 308 -30.00 -11.70 28.90
CA ALA A 308 -29.97 -11.54 30.36
C ALA A 308 -29.58 -12.84 31.05
N THR A 309 -30.04 -13.99 30.53
CA THR A 309 -29.83 -15.31 31.14
C THR A 309 -28.86 -16.20 30.37
N ASN A 310 -28.47 -15.81 29.16
CA ASN A 310 -27.79 -16.62 28.15
C ASN A 310 -28.57 -17.87 27.70
N ALA A 311 -29.88 -17.93 27.94
CA ALA A 311 -30.70 -19.06 27.51
C ALA A 311 -30.82 -19.10 25.97
N ILE A 312 -30.69 -20.31 25.41
CA ILE A 312 -30.82 -20.58 23.98
C ILE A 312 -32.24 -21.08 23.69
N GLY A 313 -32.98 -20.30 22.91
CA GLY A 313 -34.32 -20.61 22.43
C GLY A 313 -34.34 -21.30 21.06
N PRO A 314 -35.50 -21.31 20.39
CA PRO A 314 -35.65 -21.92 19.08
C PRO A 314 -34.88 -21.16 17.99
N PHE A 315 -34.52 -21.89 16.93
CA PHE A 315 -33.97 -21.32 15.69
C PHE A 315 -35.07 -20.62 14.89
N ALA A 316 -34.69 -19.57 14.16
CA ALA A 316 -35.59 -18.87 13.26
C ALA A 316 -36.03 -19.75 12.07
N ASP A 317 -37.26 -19.54 11.58
CA ASP A 317 -37.81 -20.23 10.42
C ASP A 317 -37.61 -19.36 9.15
N PRO A 318 -36.83 -19.79 8.15
CA PRO A 318 -36.58 -19.00 6.94
C PRO A 318 -37.82 -18.78 6.08
N ALA A 319 -38.85 -19.63 6.19
CA ALA A 319 -40.10 -19.43 5.47
C ALA A 319 -40.98 -18.36 6.13
N ARG A 320 -40.82 -18.14 7.44
CA ARG A 320 -41.66 -17.23 8.24
C ARG A 320 -40.87 -16.55 9.37
N PRO A 321 -39.84 -15.75 9.05
CA PRO A 321 -39.05 -15.09 10.08
C PRO A 321 -39.88 -14.08 10.86
N ARG A 322 -39.57 -13.93 12.17
CA ARG A 322 -40.31 -13.03 13.05
C ARG A 322 -39.41 -12.10 13.84
N ASN A 323 -39.71 -10.81 13.76
CA ASN A 323 -39.06 -9.76 14.53
C ASN A 323 -39.91 -9.38 15.75
N THR A 324 -39.55 -9.96 16.89
CA THR A 324 -40.22 -9.70 18.18
C THR A 324 -39.43 -8.76 19.08
N SER A 325 -38.39 -8.09 18.55
CA SER A 325 -37.56 -7.20 19.37
C SER A 325 -38.40 -6.06 19.96
N PRO A 326 -38.17 -5.66 21.22
CA PRO A 326 -38.79 -4.46 21.78
C PRO A 326 -38.35 -3.16 21.06
N ASN A 327 -37.25 -3.20 20.30
CA ASN A 327 -36.77 -2.08 19.49
C ASN A 327 -37.33 -2.09 18.05
N ASN A 328 -38.16 -3.07 17.69
CA ASN A 328 -38.77 -3.14 16.36
C ASN A 328 -39.93 -2.14 16.24
N THR A 329 -39.86 -1.29 15.23
CA THR A 329 -40.93 -0.34 14.86
C THR A 329 -41.74 -0.79 13.65
N GLY A 330 -41.32 -1.88 12.99
CA GLY A 330 -41.92 -2.42 11.77
C GLY A 330 -42.92 -3.56 12.00
N LEU A 331 -43.06 -4.41 10.99
CA LEU A 331 -43.83 -5.65 11.04
C LEU A 331 -43.14 -6.68 11.93
N ASN A 332 -43.94 -7.53 12.57
CA ASN A 332 -43.42 -8.68 13.31
C ASN A 332 -43.23 -9.88 12.38
N ASP A 333 -44.20 -10.17 11.52
CA ASP A 333 -44.10 -11.24 10.53
C ASP A 333 -43.40 -10.70 9.28
N LEU A 334 -42.25 -11.29 8.93
CA LEU A 334 -41.41 -10.82 7.84
C LEU A 334 -41.59 -11.68 6.58
N PRO A 335 -41.27 -11.13 5.39
CA PRO A 335 -41.18 -11.94 4.17
C PRO A 335 -40.16 -13.08 4.31
N PRO A 336 -40.34 -14.20 3.59
CA PRO A 336 -39.40 -15.33 3.60
C PRO A 336 -37.96 -14.89 3.27
N ALA A 337 -36.99 -15.52 3.91
CA ALA A 337 -35.57 -15.26 3.70
C ALA A 337 -35.06 -15.91 2.40
N THR A 338 -34.25 -15.16 1.64
CA THR A 338 -33.58 -15.58 0.41
C THR A 338 -32.15 -15.96 0.75
N PRO A 339 -31.67 -17.16 0.38
CA PRO A 339 -30.30 -17.59 0.68
C PRO A 339 -29.28 -16.83 -0.17
N ALA A 340 -28.03 -16.80 0.31
CA ALA A 340 -26.91 -16.18 -0.37
C ALA A 340 -26.57 -16.86 -1.71
N PHE A 341 -26.13 -16.06 -2.68
CA PHE A 341 -25.75 -16.55 -4.00
C PHE A 341 -24.39 -17.27 -3.97
N ILE A 342 -23.38 -16.66 -3.36
CA ILE A 342 -22.06 -17.25 -3.06
C ILE A 342 -21.72 -16.91 -1.61
N TYR A 343 -21.13 -17.83 -0.84
CA TYR A 343 -20.80 -17.55 0.56
C TYR A 343 -19.59 -18.36 1.06
N TRP A 344 -18.83 -17.80 2.00
CA TRP A 344 -17.65 -18.47 2.58
C TRP A 344 -17.38 -18.11 4.05
N PRO A 345 -16.94 -19.07 4.87
CA PRO A 345 -16.50 -18.83 6.25
C PRO A 345 -14.99 -18.52 6.30
N TYR A 346 -14.46 -18.28 7.51
CA TYR A 346 -13.01 -18.05 7.72
C TYR A 346 -12.15 -19.21 7.21
N LYS A 347 -12.62 -20.45 7.42
CA LYS A 347 -11.97 -21.67 6.92
C LYS A 347 -12.29 -21.89 5.44
N ASN A 348 -11.47 -22.72 4.79
CA ASN A 348 -11.69 -23.05 3.39
C ASN A 348 -13.07 -23.71 3.17
N PRO A 349 -13.99 -23.11 2.38
CA PRO A 349 -15.32 -23.67 2.18
C PRO A 349 -15.28 -24.97 1.37
N LYS A 350 -16.15 -25.92 1.72
CA LYS A 350 -16.25 -27.21 1.01
C LYS A 350 -16.83 -27.07 -0.40
N LYS A 351 -17.78 -26.15 -0.60
CA LYS A 351 -18.50 -25.97 -1.86
C LYS A 351 -17.67 -25.24 -2.92
N TRP A 352 -16.79 -24.34 -2.48
CA TRP A 352 -15.96 -23.48 -3.34
C TRP A 352 -14.51 -23.41 -2.81
N PRO A 353 -13.79 -24.53 -2.75
CA PRO A 353 -12.45 -24.61 -2.14
C PRO A 353 -11.42 -23.65 -2.76
N GLU A 354 -11.68 -23.19 -3.98
CA GLU A 354 -10.91 -22.15 -4.67
C GLU A 354 -10.92 -20.80 -3.94
N LEU A 355 -11.92 -20.52 -3.10
CA LEU A 355 -12.01 -19.28 -2.30
C LEU A 355 -11.00 -19.24 -1.13
N GLY A 356 -10.39 -20.37 -0.80
CA GLY A 356 -9.34 -20.45 0.21
C GLY A 356 -9.81 -20.12 1.63
N GLU A 357 -8.85 -19.87 2.52
CA GLU A 357 -9.07 -19.50 3.93
C GLU A 357 -8.41 -18.17 4.28
N GLY A 358 -8.88 -17.53 5.34
CA GLY A 358 -8.34 -16.24 5.83
C GLY A 358 -9.43 -15.29 6.29
N GLY A 359 -9.06 -14.02 6.47
CA GLY A 359 -9.95 -12.90 6.77
C GLY A 359 -11.15 -12.81 5.80
N ARG A 360 -12.13 -11.96 6.11
CA ARG A 360 -13.32 -11.85 5.25
C ARG A 360 -13.88 -10.45 5.21
N THR A 361 -14.06 -9.95 4.00
CA THR A 361 -14.76 -8.70 3.71
C THR A 361 -15.22 -8.76 2.25
N ALA A 362 -16.36 -9.41 2.00
CA ALA A 362 -16.90 -9.59 0.66
C ALA A 362 -17.22 -8.27 -0.05
N CYS A 363 -16.86 -8.19 -1.33
CA CYS A 363 -17.19 -7.09 -2.22
C CYS A 363 -17.68 -7.62 -3.58
N ALA A 364 -18.76 -7.04 -4.11
CA ALA A 364 -19.22 -7.31 -5.47
C ALA A 364 -18.84 -6.17 -6.41
N GLY A 365 -18.42 -6.53 -7.62
CA GLY A 365 -18.08 -5.63 -8.72
C GLY A 365 -19.05 -5.73 -9.90
N PRO A 366 -18.73 -5.05 -11.01
CA PRO A 366 -19.57 -5.06 -12.20
C PRO A 366 -19.62 -6.45 -12.87
N VAL A 367 -20.76 -6.73 -13.51
CA VAL A 367 -20.86 -7.81 -14.51
C VAL A 367 -20.30 -7.27 -15.82
N PHE A 368 -19.36 -8.01 -16.43
CA PHE A 368 -18.85 -7.66 -17.75
C PHE A 368 -19.81 -8.15 -18.83
N HIS A 369 -20.14 -7.28 -19.79
CA HIS A 369 -20.87 -7.63 -21.00
C HIS A 369 -20.01 -7.24 -22.20
N TYR A 370 -19.78 -8.20 -23.08
CA TYR A 370 -18.93 -7.99 -24.25
C TYR A 370 -19.65 -7.16 -25.33
N SER A 371 -18.86 -6.36 -26.04
CA SER A 371 -19.28 -5.67 -27.26
C SER A 371 -18.24 -5.93 -28.35
N PRO A 372 -18.64 -6.22 -29.60
CA PRO A 372 -17.71 -6.30 -30.73
C PRO A 372 -16.90 -5.02 -30.96
N SER A 373 -17.38 -3.87 -30.46
CA SER A 373 -16.62 -2.62 -30.52
C SER A 373 -15.32 -2.66 -29.70
N PHE A 374 -15.25 -3.52 -28.67
CA PHE A 374 -14.06 -3.68 -27.83
C PHE A 374 -12.90 -4.36 -28.56
N GLU A 375 -13.13 -4.99 -29.72
CA GLU A 375 -12.04 -5.47 -30.59
C GLU A 375 -11.19 -4.34 -31.16
N LYS A 376 -11.74 -3.12 -31.20
CA LYS A 376 -11.04 -1.91 -31.68
C LYS A 376 -10.43 -1.10 -30.54
N THR A 377 -10.57 -1.57 -29.30
CA THR A 377 -10.01 -0.97 -28.09
C THR A 377 -9.14 -2.02 -27.39
N ASP A 378 -8.59 -1.65 -26.24
CA ASP A 378 -7.91 -2.59 -25.34
C ASP A 378 -8.90 -3.21 -24.32
N GLY A 379 -10.19 -3.30 -24.67
CA GLY A 379 -11.24 -3.82 -23.81
C GLY A 379 -11.19 -5.34 -23.66
N PHE A 380 -11.81 -5.88 -22.62
CA PHE A 380 -11.77 -7.31 -22.32
C PHE A 380 -12.43 -8.15 -23.45
N PRO A 381 -11.94 -9.38 -23.72
CA PRO A 381 -12.45 -10.23 -24.79
C PRO A 381 -13.79 -10.88 -24.44
N GLU A 382 -14.48 -11.41 -25.46
CA GLU A 382 -15.79 -12.10 -25.35
C GLU A 382 -15.81 -13.22 -24.30
N TYR A 383 -14.67 -13.84 -24.02
CA TYR A 383 -14.55 -14.88 -22.99
C TYR A 383 -15.12 -14.47 -21.62
N PHE A 384 -15.05 -13.19 -21.24
CA PHE A 384 -15.55 -12.71 -19.95
C PHE A 384 -17.01 -12.26 -19.98
N ASP A 385 -17.69 -12.38 -21.13
CA ASP A 385 -19.10 -12.03 -21.24
C ASP A 385 -19.92 -12.75 -20.15
N ARG A 386 -20.78 -12.00 -19.46
CA ARG A 386 -21.59 -12.44 -18.33
C ARG A 386 -20.79 -12.99 -17.15
N CYS A 387 -19.58 -12.49 -16.92
CA CYS A 387 -18.84 -12.75 -15.68
C CYS A 387 -19.04 -11.62 -14.68
N LEU A 388 -19.51 -11.96 -13.47
CA LEU A 388 -19.57 -11.06 -12.31
C LEU A 388 -18.19 -10.99 -11.66
N LEU A 389 -17.63 -9.79 -11.53
CA LEU A 389 -16.43 -9.57 -10.75
C LEU A 389 -16.77 -9.60 -9.25
N PHE A 390 -15.99 -10.30 -8.44
CA PHE A 390 -16.08 -10.20 -6.98
C PHE A 390 -14.71 -10.42 -6.33
N TRP A 391 -14.54 -9.89 -5.14
CA TRP A 391 -13.28 -10.00 -4.39
C TRP A 391 -13.55 -9.99 -2.89
N ASP A 392 -12.51 -10.29 -2.13
CA ASP A 392 -12.52 -10.13 -0.68
C ASP A 392 -11.42 -9.12 -0.32
N TRP A 393 -11.79 -8.11 0.47
CA TRP A 393 -10.90 -7.00 0.81
C TRP A 393 -9.84 -7.41 1.86
N GLN A 394 -10.16 -8.36 2.75
CA GLN A 394 -9.24 -8.80 3.79
C GLN A 394 -8.51 -10.09 3.38
N ARG A 395 -9.22 -11.03 2.77
CA ARG A 395 -8.63 -12.24 2.17
C ARG A 395 -8.29 -11.93 0.73
N PRO A 396 -7.01 -12.06 0.35
CA PRO A 396 -6.57 -11.56 -0.94
C PRO A 396 -6.97 -12.51 -2.08
N PHE A 397 -8.16 -12.32 -2.64
CA PHE A 397 -8.50 -12.86 -3.95
C PHE A 397 -9.32 -11.85 -4.75
N ILE A 398 -9.20 -11.93 -6.07
CA ILE A 398 -10.10 -11.32 -7.04
C ILE A 398 -10.51 -12.44 -7.98
N LYS A 399 -11.81 -12.57 -8.27
CA LYS A 399 -12.37 -13.71 -9.00
C LYS A 399 -13.52 -13.31 -9.92
N TRP A 400 -13.77 -14.18 -10.89
CA TRP A 400 -14.95 -14.14 -11.73
C TRP A 400 -15.96 -15.17 -11.27
N ALA A 401 -17.23 -14.79 -11.20
CA ALA A 401 -18.36 -15.71 -11.16
C ALA A 401 -18.98 -15.74 -12.55
N ARG A 402 -18.79 -16.85 -13.28
CA ARG A 402 -19.35 -17.01 -14.62
C ARG A 402 -20.84 -17.26 -14.52
N LEU A 403 -21.62 -16.51 -15.28
CA LEU A 403 -23.07 -16.61 -15.30
C LEU A 403 -23.57 -17.17 -16.63
N ASP A 404 -24.66 -17.93 -16.59
CA ASP A 404 -25.38 -18.34 -17.80
C ASP A 404 -26.27 -17.20 -18.36
N ALA A 405 -27.04 -17.48 -19.41
CA ALA A 405 -27.95 -16.50 -20.02
C ALA A 405 -29.05 -16.02 -19.06
N ASP A 406 -29.40 -16.83 -18.08
CA ASP A 406 -30.38 -16.52 -17.05
C ASP A 406 -29.69 -15.99 -15.78
N SER A 407 -28.42 -15.58 -15.84
CA SER A 407 -27.63 -15.05 -14.72
C SER A 407 -27.42 -16.02 -13.53
N ASN A 408 -27.54 -17.33 -13.73
CA ASN A 408 -27.23 -18.34 -12.72
C ASN A 408 -25.73 -18.62 -12.67
N LEU A 409 -25.20 -18.97 -11.49
CA LEU A 409 -23.79 -19.31 -11.32
C LEU A 409 -23.46 -20.62 -12.05
N VAL A 410 -22.55 -20.55 -13.02
CA VAL A 410 -21.98 -21.71 -13.72
C VAL A 410 -20.71 -22.18 -13.01
N GLY A 411 -19.85 -21.24 -12.59
CA GLY A 411 -18.58 -21.55 -11.94
C GLY A 411 -17.85 -20.32 -11.45
N ILE A 412 -16.82 -20.55 -10.63
CA ILE A 412 -15.92 -19.50 -10.13
C ILE A 412 -14.56 -19.71 -10.77
N GLU A 413 -14.03 -18.63 -11.33
CA GLU A 413 -12.80 -18.63 -12.09
C GLU A 413 -11.77 -17.68 -11.49
N PRO A 414 -10.47 -17.98 -11.68
CA PRO A 414 -9.44 -17.01 -11.35
C PRO A 414 -9.62 -15.72 -12.15
N PHE A 415 -9.20 -14.61 -11.56
CA PHE A 415 -8.93 -13.40 -12.34
C PHE A 415 -7.61 -13.59 -13.12
N THR A 416 -6.94 -12.50 -13.50
CA THR A 416 -5.69 -12.53 -14.27
C THR A 416 -4.48 -12.78 -13.35
N ASN A 417 -4.38 -13.99 -12.79
CA ASN A 417 -3.48 -14.30 -11.67
C ASN A 417 -1.97 -14.08 -11.97
N GLY A 418 -1.58 -14.01 -13.24
CA GLY A 418 -0.22 -13.71 -13.68
C GLY A 418 0.10 -12.21 -13.84
N LYS A 419 -0.90 -11.32 -13.86
CA LYS A 419 -0.71 -9.86 -14.03
C LYS A 419 -1.25 -9.01 -12.90
N VAL A 420 -2.26 -9.52 -12.20
CA VAL A 420 -2.77 -8.91 -10.98
C VAL A 420 -2.76 -9.98 -9.90
N VAL A 421 -2.07 -9.69 -8.82
CA VAL A 421 -2.04 -10.55 -7.63
C VAL A 421 -2.58 -9.77 -6.45
N ALA A 422 -3.39 -10.42 -5.62
CA ALA A 422 -3.89 -9.83 -4.40
C ALA A 422 -3.01 -10.29 -3.22
N GLY A 423 -2.65 -9.39 -2.31
CA GLY A 423 -1.88 -9.73 -1.11
C GLY A 423 -1.67 -8.56 -0.16
N SER A 424 -1.97 -8.75 1.13
CA SER A 424 -1.93 -7.66 2.11
C SER A 424 -0.98 -7.90 3.29
N SER A 425 -0.64 -9.15 3.63
CA SER A 425 0.36 -9.48 4.67
C SER A 425 1.78 -9.63 4.10
N ALA A 426 2.80 -9.43 4.94
CA ALA A 426 4.20 -9.60 4.55
C ALA A 426 4.50 -11.02 4.03
N GLU A 427 3.92 -12.04 4.65
CA GLU A 427 4.05 -13.44 4.24
C GLU A 427 3.38 -13.71 2.90
N GLN A 428 2.21 -13.11 2.66
CA GLN A 428 1.50 -13.22 1.38
C GLN A 428 2.30 -12.56 0.27
N VAL A 429 2.76 -11.33 0.48
CA VAL A 429 3.59 -10.61 -0.50
C VAL A 429 4.88 -11.37 -0.80
N LYS A 430 5.52 -11.95 0.22
CA LYS A 430 6.70 -12.82 0.02
C LYS A 430 6.41 -14.02 -0.89
N LYS A 431 5.25 -14.66 -0.76
CA LYS A 431 4.83 -15.77 -1.64
C LYS A 431 4.55 -15.30 -3.07
N LEU A 432 4.10 -14.07 -3.23
CA LEU A 432 3.80 -13.45 -4.54
C LEU A 432 5.03 -12.81 -5.20
N GLN A 433 6.16 -12.73 -4.49
CA GLN A 433 7.39 -12.11 -4.98
C GLN A 433 7.84 -12.63 -6.36
N PRO A 434 7.72 -13.94 -6.71
CA PRO A 434 8.04 -14.41 -8.05
C PRO A 434 7.13 -13.80 -9.13
N ALA A 435 5.83 -13.69 -8.88
CA ALA A 435 4.88 -13.07 -9.81
C ALA A 435 5.15 -11.57 -9.96
N ILE A 436 5.41 -10.88 -8.85
CA ILE A 436 5.76 -9.45 -8.82
C ILE A 436 7.07 -9.19 -9.57
N ALA A 437 8.09 -10.03 -9.37
CA ALA A 437 9.35 -9.96 -10.11
C ALA A 437 9.17 -10.20 -11.63
N ASN A 438 8.11 -10.90 -12.01
CA ASN A 438 7.69 -11.13 -13.40
C ASN A 438 6.69 -10.07 -13.91
N GLY A 439 6.53 -8.95 -13.19
CA GLY A 439 5.74 -7.80 -13.63
C GLY A 439 4.27 -7.83 -13.25
N ALA A 440 3.84 -8.71 -12.33
CA ALA A 440 2.50 -8.65 -11.77
C ALA A 440 2.33 -7.42 -10.88
N THR A 441 1.18 -6.75 -10.99
CA THR A 441 0.79 -5.68 -10.08
C THR A 441 0.17 -6.27 -8.82
N LEU A 442 0.72 -5.89 -7.66
CA LEU A 442 0.14 -6.22 -6.37
C LEU A 442 -1.00 -5.26 -6.05
N MET A 443 -2.20 -5.79 -5.85
CA MET A 443 -3.32 -5.07 -5.23
C MET A 443 -3.44 -5.53 -3.78
N LYS A 444 -3.41 -4.59 -2.84
CA LYS A 444 -3.44 -4.98 -1.43
C LYS A 444 -4.86 -5.21 -0.95
N ARG A 445 -5.74 -4.24 -1.20
CA ARG A 445 -7.10 -4.14 -0.67
C ARG A 445 -8.00 -3.42 -1.66
N PRO A 446 -8.43 -4.11 -2.71
CA PRO A 446 -9.26 -3.50 -3.73
C PRO A 446 -10.57 -2.99 -3.12
N VAL A 447 -10.97 -1.77 -3.42
CA VAL A 447 -12.12 -1.11 -2.79
C VAL A 447 -13.27 -0.86 -3.76
N HIS A 448 -13.00 -0.62 -5.04
CA HIS A 448 -14.05 -0.39 -6.04
C HIS A 448 -13.57 -0.72 -7.45
N ALA A 449 -14.48 -1.10 -8.33
CA ALA A 449 -14.17 -1.42 -9.72
C ALA A 449 -15.31 -0.99 -10.67
N VAL A 450 -14.96 -0.54 -11.87
CA VAL A 450 -15.91 -0.10 -12.91
C VAL A 450 -15.34 -0.38 -14.30
N PHE A 451 -16.18 -0.78 -15.24
CA PHE A 451 -15.81 -0.88 -16.65
C PHE A 451 -16.02 0.46 -17.37
N GLY A 452 -15.03 0.87 -18.16
CA GLY A 452 -15.15 2.02 -19.05
C GLY A 452 -15.91 1.70 -20.34
N PRO A 453 -16.31 2.72 -21.11
CA PRO A 453 -16.91 2.55 -22.43
C PRO A 453 -15.94 1.93 -23.45
N ASP A 454 -14.65 1.88 -23.14
CA ASP A 454 -13.61 1.19 -23.90
C ASP A 454 -13.54 -0.31 -23.59
N GLY A 455 -14.36 -0.82 -22.66
CA GLY A 455 -14.34 -2.22 -22.23
C GLY A 455 -13.17 -2.56 -21.30
N CYS A 456 -12.37 -1.58 -20.86
CA CYS A 456 -11.29 -1.77 -19.89
C CYS A 456 -11.82 -1.72 -18.45
N LEU A 457 -11.16 -2.43 -17.55
CA LEU A 457 -11.49 -2.44 -16.12
C LEU A 457 -10.68 -1.38 -15.38
N TYR A 458 -11.34 -0.54 -14.60
CA TYR A 458 -10.73 0.46 -13.73
C TYR A 458 -10.91 0.01 -12.29
N PHE A 459 -9.79 -0.22 -11.60
CA PHE A 459 -9.75 -0.79 -10.26
C PHE A 459 -9.12 0.19 -9.28
N MET A 460 -9.79 0.46 -8.17
CA MET A 460 -9.29 1.27 -7.07
C MET A 460 -8.78 0.37 -5.94
N ASP A 461 -7.55 0.61 -5.48
CA ASP A 461 -6.91 -0.08 -4.38
C ASP A 461 -6.76 0.85 -3.17
N TYR A 462 -7.16 0.37 -1.99
CA TYR A 462 -7.14 1.14 -0.74
C TYR A 462 -5.73 1.21 -0.12
N GLY A 463 -4.89 0.20 -0.32
CA GLY A 463 -3.53 0.12 0.24
C GLY A 463 -3.41 -0.66 1.56
N GLU A 464 -2.35 -0.39 2.31
CA GLU A 464 -1.87 -1.28 3.39
C GLU A 464 -2.61 -1.16 4.74
N THR A 465 -3.12 0.01 5.10
CA THR A 465 -3.71 0.23 6.43
C THR A 465 -5.19 0.59 6.34
N TRP A 466 -5.85 0.76 7.48
CA TRP A 466 -7.24 1.23 7.55
C TRP A 466 -7.38 2.75 7.36
N GLY A 467 -6.28 3.51 7.42
CA GLY A 467 -6.27 4.97 7.27
C GLY A 467 -5.86 5.42 5.87
N ALA A 468 -5.36 6.66 5.77
CA ALA A 468 -4.78 7.17 4.54
C ALA A 468 -3.51 6.39 4.18
N ASN A 469 -3.44 5.93 2.93
CA ASN A 469 -2.40 5.03 2.45
C ASN A 469 -1.70 5.63 1.25
N ARG A 470 -0.37 5.78 1.34
CA ARG A 470 0.46 6.25 0.22
C ARG A 470 0.57 5.24 -0.91
N ASP A 471 0.39 3.97 -0.59
CA ASP A 471 0.44 2.86 -1.54
C ASP A 471 -0.90 2.59 -2.23
N SER A 472 -1.95 3.35 -1.89
CA SER A 472 -3.21 3.35 -2.64
C SER A 472 -3.01 3.70 -4.12
N GLY A 473 -3.97 3.33 -4.94
CA GLY A 473 -3.91 3.69 -6.35
C GLY A 473 -5.14 3.33 -7.17
N LEU A 474 -5.24 4.01 -8.31
CA LEU A 474 -6.18 3.74 -9.36
C LEU A 474 -5.45 3.09 -10.53
N TYR A 475 -5.95 1.95 -10.99
CA TYR A 475 -5.33 1.15 -12.03
C TYR A 475 -6.29 0.94 -13.20
N LYS A 476 -5.77 1.03 -14.42
CA LYS A 476 -6.44 0.56 -15.64
C LYS A 476 -5.92 -0.82 -15.99
N ILE A 477 -6.80 -1.79 -16.14
CA ILE A 477 -6.50 -3.13 -16.64
C ILE A 477 -7.08 -3.23 -18.04
N SER A 478 -6.23 -3.57 -19.00
CA SER A 478 -6.55 -3.63 -20.43
C SER A 478 -6.13 -4.98 -21.01
N TYR A 479 -6.69 -5.35 -22.16
CA TYR A 479 -6.39 -6.57 -22.89
C TYR A 479 -5.66 -6.24 -24.19
N LEU A 480 -4.47 -6.81 -24.37
CA LEU A 480 -3.59 -6.62 -25.51
C LEU A 480 -3.89 -7.65 -26.60
N ARG A 481 -4.28 -7.15 -27.76
CA ARG A 481 -4.58 -7.94 -28.97
C ARG A 481 -3.38 -7.96 -29.90
N GLY A 482 -3.29 -9.00 -30.73
CA GLY A 482 -2.24 -9.13 -31.74
C GLY A 482 -0.88 -9.52 -31.15
N ASN A 483 0.20 -9.14 -31.83
CA ASN A 483 1.56 -9.46 -31.42
C ASN A 483 1.99 -8.64 -30.19
N LEU A 484 2.55 -9.30 -29.18
CA LEU A 484 3.05 -8.62 -27.97
C LEU A 484 4.51 -8.19 -28.17
N PRO A 485 4.92 -6.97 -27.76
CA PRO A 485 6.32 -6.58 -27.87
C PRO A 485 7.20 -7.44 -26.95
N PRO A 486 8.45 -7.74 -27.37
CA PRO A 486 9.37 -8.51 -26.56
C PRO A 486 9.79 -7.75 -25.29
N ILE A 487 10.32 -8.49 -24.31
CA ILE A 487 10.90 -7.94 -23.09
C ILE A 487 12.42 -7.89 -23.26
N ALA A 488 13.01 -6.70 -23.11
CA ALA A 488 14.46 -6.48 -23.18
C ALA A 488 15.08 -6.36 -21.77
N LYS A 489 16.00 -7.26 -21.43
CA LYS A 489 16.84 -7.23 -20.22
C LYS A 489 18.30 -7.38 -20.62
N ALA A 490 19.16 -6.53 -20.06
CA ALA A 490 20.58 -6.51 -20.37
C ALA A 490 21.43 -6.47 -19.11
N SER A 491 22.64 -7.03 -19.18
CA SER A 491 23.68 -6.89 -18.18
C SER A 491 25.06 -6.74 -18.83
N VAL A 492 25.98 -6.10 -18.10
CA VAL A 492 27.38 -5.90 -18.50
C VAL A 492 28.29 -6.37 -17.37
N SER A 493 29.36 -7.11 -17.69
CA SER A 493 30.28 -7.67 -16.68
C SER A 493 31.03 -6.60 -15.88
N VAL A 494 31.36 -5.49 -16.53
CA VAL A 494 32.05 -4.35 -15.91
C VAL A 494 31.64 -3.07 -16.64
N GLY A 495 31.13 -2.08 -15.89
CA GLY A 495 30.65 -0.81 -16.44
C GLY A 495 31.70 0.30 -16.47
N PHE A 496 32.92 0.02 -16.01
CA PHE A 496 33.99 1.02 -15.92
C PHE A 496 35.39 0.40 -15.97
N GLY A 497 36.42 1.20 -16.22
CA GLY A 497 37.82 0.79 -16.09
C GLY A 497 38.70 1.34 -17.21
N LYS A 498 39.98 0.94 -17.21
CA LYS A 498 40.99 1.45 -18.16
C LYS A 498 40.66 1.09 -19.61
N ALA A 499 41.04 1.98 -20.52
CA ALA A 499 41.03 1.69 -21.95
C ALA A 499 42.27 0.82 -22.32
N PRO A 500 42.12 -0.24 -23.12
CA PRO A 500 40.86 -0.80 -23.63
C PRO A 500 40.08 -1.61 -22.58
N LEU A 501 38.75 -1.47 -22.53
CA LEU A 501 37.89 -2.15 -21.56
C LEU A 501 37.23 -3.38 -22.18
N ALA A 502 37.58 -4.57 -21.70
CA ALA A 502 36.92 -5.82 -22.09
C ALA A 502 35.60 -6.00 -21.32
N VAL A 503 34.50 -6.17 -22.06
CA VAL A 503 33.15 -6.36 -21.49
C VAL A 503 32.49 -7.61 -22.04
N LYS A 504 31.74 -8.31 -21.17
CA LYS A 504 30.78 -9.34 -21.57
C LYS A 504 29.39 -8.79 -21.38
N LEU A 505 28.60 -8.83 -22.44
CA LEU A 505 27.21 -8.41 -22.50
C LEU A 505 26.34 -9.65 -22.49
N SER A 506 25.25 -9.61 -21.73
CA SER A 506 24.26 -10.67 -21.73
C SER A 506 22.86 -10.11 -21.77
N ALA A 507 22.05 -10.67 -22.66
CA ALA A 507 20.62 -10.42 -22.80
C ALA A 507 19.80 -11.41 -21.94
N ALA A 508 20.43 -12.14 -21.02
CA ALA A 508 19.76 -13.12 -20.18
C ALA A 508 18.52 -12.53 -19.49
N GLY A 509 17.40 -13.22 -19.62
CA GLY A 509 16.09 -12.76 -19.13
C GLY A 509 15.29 -11.91 -20.12
N SER A 510 15.82 -11.63 -21.32
CA SER A 510 15.05 -11.14 -22.46
C SER A 510 14.25 -12.28 -23.09
N SER A 511 13.04 -12.00 -23.56
CA SER A 511 12.16 -13.01 -24.17
C SER A 511 11.00 -12.36 -24.91
N ASP A 512 10.41 -13.09 -25.85
CA ASP A 512 9.07 -12.80 -26.32
C ASP A 512 8.02 -13.39 -25.36
N PRO A 513 7.01 -12.62 -24.92
CA PRO A 513 5.97 -13.14 -24.04
C PRO A 513 5.23 -14.35 -24.60
N GLU A 514 5.01 -14.40 -25.93
CA GLU A 514 4.30 -15.48 -26.63
C GLU A 514 5.22 -16.68 -26.93
N GLY A 515 6.45 -16.67 -26.40
CA GLY A 515 7.44 -17.74 -26.59
C GLY A 515 8.06 -17.79 -27.98
N LYS A 516 7.88 -16.74 -28.80
CA LYS A 516 8.47 -16.67 -30.13
C LYS A 516 9.98 -16.45 -30.07
N ALA A 517 10.67 -16.78 -31.15
CA ALA A 517 12.09 -16.52 -31.28
C ALA A 517 12.34 -15.00 -31.32
N VAL A 518 13.42 -14.56 -30.67
CA VAL A 518 13.85 -13.16 -30.67
C VAL A 518 15.26 -13.02 -31.21
N THR A 519 15.55 -11.85 -31.75
CA THR A 519 16.88 -11.45 -32.22
C THR A 519 17.40 -10.29 -31.37
N TYR A 520 18.73 -10.24 -31.19
CA TYR A 520 19.41 -9.30 -30.30
C TYR A 520 20.38 -8.46 -31.10
N THR A 521 20.32 -7.15 -30.94
CA THR A 521 21.30 -6.21 -31.51
C THR A 521 21.85 -5.33 -30.40
N TRP A 522 23.18 -5.28 -30.29
CA TRP A 522 23.90 -4.45 -29.33
C TRP A 522 24.52 -3.26 -30.05
N LYS A 523 24.29 -2.06 -29.53
CA LYS A 523 24.89 -0.82 -30.04
C LYS A 523 25.54 -0.02 -28.93
N LEU A 524 26.50 0.82 -29.31
CA LEU A 524 27.17 1.76 -28.43
C LEU A 524 26.75 3.19 -28.82
N GLN A 525 26.30 3.95 -27.83
CA GLN A 525 26.00 5.37 -27.92
C GLN A 525 27.04 6.18 -27.13
N PRO A 526 27.35 7.43 -27.51
CA PRO A 526 26.90 8.09 -28.74
C PRO A 526 27.59 7.51 -29.99
N GLY A 527 26.97 7.67 -31.16
CA GLY A 527 27.52 7.29 -32.47
C GLY A 527 26.88 6.07 -33.13
N ASP A 528 25.84 5.49 -32.52
CA ASP A 528 25.05 4.37 -33.04
C ASP A 528 25.89 3.19 -33.56
N ARG A 529 27.05 2.93 -32.91
CA ARG A 529 28.02 1.94 -33.38
C ARG A 529 27.55 0.54 -33.00
N THR A 530 27.27 -0.31 -33.99
CA THR A 530 26.94 -1.72 -33.74
C THR A 530 28.12 -2.46 -33.11
N LEU A 531 27.89 -3.03 -31.92
CA LEU A 531 28.85 -3.88 -31.23
C LEU A 531 28.74 -5.34 -31.69
N GLY A 532 27.54 -5.79 -32.04
CA GLY A 532 27.29 -7.13 -32.54
C GLY A 532 25.85 -7.59 -32.35
N THR A 533 25.62 -8.87 -32.63
CA THR A 533 24.31 -9.54 -32.48
C THR A 533 24.46 -10.80 -31.64
N GLY A 534 23.37 -11.24 -31.00
CA GLY A 534 23.34 -12.45 -30.18
C GLY A 534 23.01 -12.18 -28.71
N ALA A 535 22.56 -13.22 -28.01
CA ALA A 535 22.15 -13.11 -26.61
C ALA A 535 23.33 -12.76 -25.69
N ASP A 536 24.48 -13.40 -25.91
CA ASP A 536 25.72 -13.09 -25.22
C ASP A 536 26.76 -12.58 -26.22
N LEU A 537 27.49 -11.53 -25.85
CA LEU A 537 28.50 -10.91 -26.69
C LEU A 537 29.72 -10.51 -25.84
N SER A 538 30.90 -10.96 -26.24
CA SER A 538 32.16 -10.46 -25.67
C SER A 538 32.75 -9.43 -26.64
N THR A 539 33.03 -8.22 -26.16
CA THR A 539 33.60 -7.14 -26.97
C THR A 539 34.55 -6.30 -26.14
N THR A 540 35.37 -5.49 -26.82
CA THR A 540 36.35 -4.61 -26.20
C THR A 540 36.10 -3.19 -26.66
N LEU A 541 35.92 -2.28 -25.71
CA LEU A 541 35.77 -0.85 -25.96
C LEU A 541 37.16 -0.21 -25.92
N ALA A 542 37.68 0.15 -27.09
CA ALA A 542 39.06 0.64 -27.24
C ALA A 542 39.21 2.13 -26.87
N GLU A 543 38.21 2.93 -27.19
CA GLU A 543 38.25 4.38 -27.00
C GLU A 543 37.83 4.73 -25.56
N ALA A 544 38.61 5.57 -24.90
CA ALA A 544 38.18 6.20 -23.67
C ALA A 544 36.96 7.10 -23.93
N GLY A 545 36.08 7.26 -22.96
CA GLY A 545 34.87 8.07 -23.07
C GLY A 545 33.71 7.54 -22.22
N ASN A 546 32.63 8.32 -22.19
CA ASN A 546 31.37 7.93 -21.57
C ASN A 546 30.43 7.39 -22.66
N PHE A 547 29.98 6.15 -22.50
CA PHE A 547 29.12 5.47 -23.45
C PHE A 547 27.86 4.90 -22.80
N SER A 548 26.91 4.52 -23.63
CA SER A 548 25.79 3.67 -23.26
C SER A 548 25.69 2.49 -24.22
N ILE A 549 25.61 1.28 -23.66
CA ILE A 549 25.38 0.06 -24.41
C ILE A 549 23.87 -0.16 -24.47
N GLU A 550 23.31 -0.09 -25.68
CA GLU A 550 21.90 -0.32 -25.96
C GLU A 550 21.70 -1.75 -26.47
N LEU A 551 20.77 -2.48 -25.88
CA LEU A 551 20.24 -3.74 -26.38
C LEU A 551 18.88 -3.49 -27.05
N THR A 552 18.75 -3.86 -28.30
CA THR A 552 17.46 -4.01 -28.99
C THR A 552 17.11 -5.49 -29.10
N VAL A 553 15.95 -5.88 -28.57
CA VAL A 553 15.35 -7.21 -28.74
C VAL A 553 14.21 -7.09 -29.73
N LYS A 554 14.21 -7.90 -30.79
CA LYS A 554 13.18 -7.87 -31.84
C LYS A 554 12.57 -9.26 -32.02
N ASP A 555 11.25 -9.33 -32.05
CA ASP A 555 10.50 -10.57 -32.33
C ASP A 555 10.42 -10.86 -33.84
N THR A 556 9.87 -12.02 -34.20
CA THR A 556 9.70 -12.45 -35.60
C THR A 556 8.63 -11.67 -36.36
N ASP A 557 7.71 -11.02 -35.64
CA ASP A 557 6.54 -10.35 -36.19
C ASP A 557 6.76 -8.84 -36.38
N GLY A 558 7.94 -8.34 -36.00
CA GLY A 558 8.44 -7.01 -36.26
C GLY A 558 8.49 -6.06 -35.06
N SER A 559 7.92 -6.41 -33.90
CA SER A 559 8.00 -5.55 -32.72
C SER A 559 9.37 -5.62 -32.09
N ASN A 560 9.77 -4.54 -31.42
CA ASN A 560 11.04 -4.47 -30.71
C ASN A 560 10.90 -3.76 -29.36
N ALA A 561 11.85 -4.05 -28.47
CA ALA A 561 12.03 -3.37 -27.20
C ALA A 561 13.51 -3.07 -26.99
N THR A 562 13.81 -1.93 -26.36
CA THR A 562 15.17 -1.45 -26.13
C THR A 562 15.44 -1.25 -24.64
N THR A 563 16.68 -1.53 -24.22
CA THR A 563 17.19 -1.20 -22.88
C THR A 563 18.64 -0.71 -22.99
N SER A 564 19.11 0.09 -22.02
CA SER A 564 20.41 0.76 -22.09
C SER A 564 21.19 0.66 -20.78
N LEU A 565 22.51 0.47 -20.86
CA LEU A 565 23.43 0.35 -19.73
C LEU A 565 24.57 1.38 -19.87
N PRO A 566 24.85 2.22 -18.86
CA PRO A 566 25.98 3.15 -18.92
C PRO A 566 27.33 2.41 -18.79
N VAL A 567 28.33 2.85 -19.55
CA VAL A 567 29.71 2.33 -19.48
C VAL A 567 30.73 3.47 -19.62
N VAL A 568 31.73 3.52 -18.73
CA VAL A 568 32.81 4.53 -18.75
C VAL A 568 34.14 3.86 -19.04
N VAL A 569 34.79 4.22 -20.14
CA VAL A 569 36.07 3.62 -20.56
C VAL A 569 37.18 4.63 -20.35
N GLY A 570 38.29 4.23 -19.72
CA GLY A 570 39.43 5.08 -19.42
C GLY A 570 39.50 5.61 -17.98
N ASN A 571 38.51 5.34 -17.12
CA ASN A 571 38.50 5.81 -15.73
C ASN A 571 37.97 4.73 -14.78
N THR A 572 38.41 4.74 -13.50
CA THR A 572 38.01 3.79 -12.46
C THR A 572 37.42 4.53 -11.26
N PRO A 573 36.31 4.07 -10.65
CA PRO A 573 35.79 4.73 -9.45
C PRO A 573 36.79 4.71 -8.28
N PRO A 574 36.95 5.83 -7.56
CA PRO A 574 37.84 5.91 -6.41
C PRO A 574 37.34 5.07 -5.24
N GLN A 575 38.28 4.49 -4.47
CA GLN A 575 38.00 3.80 -3.22
C GLN A 575 38.05 4.79 -2.06
N VAL A 576 36.92 5.01 -1.40
CA VAL A 576 36.80 5.90 -0.25
C VAL A 576 36.66 5.05 1.01
N ARG A 577 37.24 5.49 2.13
CA ARG A 577 37.01 4.89 3.46
C ARG A 577 37.17 5.93 4.56
N PHE A 578 36.43 5.75 5.66
CA PHE A 578 36.73 6.46 6.90
C PHE A 578 37.94 5.82 7.60
N THR A 579 38.91 6.63 8.01
CA THR A 579 39.93 6.20 9.00
C THR A 579 39.43 6.45 10.41
N SER A 580 38.59 7.47 10.60
CA SER A 580 37.87 7.77 11.84
C SER A 580 36.63 8.62 11.50
N PRO A 581 35.48 8.46 12.17
CA PRO A 581 35.16 7.35 13.08
C PRO A 581 34.99 6.04 12.31
N GLN A 582 34.96 4.91 13.01
CA GLN A 582 34.69 3.59 12.46
C GLN A 582 33.22 3.20 12.67
N ASP A 583 32.75 2.27 11.85
CA ASP A 583 31.38 1.76 11.98
C ASP A 583 31.11 1.20 13.38
N GLY A 584 30.01 1.65 13.99
CA GLY A 584 29.64 1.32 15.36
C GLY A 584 30.32 2.14 16.46
N ASP A 585 31.14 3.14 16.15
CA ASP A 585 31.66 4.07 17.18
C ASP A 585 30.52 4.86 17.83
N PHE A 586 30.79 5.40 19.03
CA PHE A 586 29.82 6.21 19.76
C PHE A 586 29.78 7.66 19.27
N PHE A 587 28.59 8.25 19.28
CA PHE A 587 28.42 9.71 19.22
C PHE A 587 27.64 10.22 20.43
N THR A 588 27.82 11.51 20.74
CA THR A 588 27.06 12.19 21.79
C THR A 588 26.10 13.21 21.13
N PRO A 589 24.78 13.13 21.36
CA PRO A 589 23.82 14.07 20.79
C PRO A 589 24.19 15.53 21.05
N GLY A 590 24.10 16.37 20.01
CA GLY A 590 24.45 17.78 20.06
C GLY A 590 25.95 18.10 20.17
N LYS A 591 26.84 17.10 20.22
CA LYS A 591 28.30 17.31 20.20
C LYS A 591 28.86 17.16 18.79
N LYS A 592 30.07 17.68 18.58
CA LYS A 592 30.79 17.53 17.32
C LYS A 592 31.40 16.14 17.24
N VAL A 593 31.33 15.54 16.05
CA VAL A 593 32.03 14.31 15.67
C VAL A 593 33.10 14.70 14.66
N THR A 594 34.36 14.40 14.99
CA THR A 594 35.49 14.60 14.08
C THR A 594 35.57 13.43 13.11
N PHE A 595 35.76 13.71 11.83
CA PHE A 595 35.95 12.69 10.80
C PHE A 595 37.30 12.87 10.08
N GLN A 596 37.80 11.75 9.57
CA GLN A 596 38.95 11.65 8.68
C GLN A 596 38.67 10.56 7.63
N VAL A 597 38.89 10.91 6.37
CA VAL A 597 38.63 10.10 5.19
C VAL A 597 39.95 9.87 4.46
N ALA A 598 40.14 8.64 4.00
CA ALA A 598 41.19 8.28 3.06
C ALA A 598 40.57 7.88 1.73
N VAL A 599 41.20 8.30 0.64
CA VAL A 599 40.79 7.97 -0.73
C VAL A 599 41.98 7.37 -1.45
N GLN A 600 41.76 6.26 -2.15
CA GLN A 600 42.69 5.69 -3.10
C GLN A 600 42.02 5.65 -4.45
N ASP A 601 42.64 6.29 -5.43
CA ASP A 601 42.20 6.28 -6.81
C ASP A 601 43.28 5.67 -7.71
N ALA A 602 42.87 4.99 -8.78
CA ALA A 602 43.81 4.32 -9.68
C ALA A 602 44.50 5.30 -10.65
N GLU A 603 43.86 6.44 -10.94
CA GLU A 603 44.31 7.45 -11.88
C GLU A 603 44.90 8.68 -11.15
N ASP A 604 44.27 9.14 -10.07
CA ASP A 604 44.63 10.34 -9.32
C ASP A 604 45.66 10.08 -8.20
N GLY A 605 45.83 8.82 -7.77
CA GLY A 605 46.72 8.41 -6.69
C GLY A 605 46.05 8.37 -5.31
N SER A 606 46.77 8.73 -4.25
CA SER A 606 46.28 8.60 -2.86
C SER A 606 46.07 9.95 -2.19
N SER A 607 45.01 10.04 -1.39
CA SER A 607 44.77 11.18 -0.51
C SER A 607 45.83 11.34 0.59
N VAL A 608 46.60 10.28 0.88
CA VAL A 608 47.73 10.32 1.83
C VAL A 608 48.84 11.22 1.29
N ASP A 609 49.14 11.10 0.00
CA ASP A 609 50.24 11.83 -0.64
C ASP A 609 49.80 13.20 -1.14
N LYS A 610 48.52 13.35 -1.50
CA LYS A 610 47.96 14.55 -2.16
C LYS A 610 46.75 15.12 -1.40
N ALA A 611 46.89 15.27 -0.08
CA ALA A 611 45.78 15.63 0.80
C ALA A 611 45.02 16.92 0.39
N LEU A 612 45.73 17.96 -0.07
CA LEU A 612 45.09 19.22 -0.49
C LEU A 612 44.25 19.05 -1.76
N GLU A 613 44.78 18.33 -2.75
CA GLU A 613 44.09 18.07 -4.02
C GLU A 613 42.82 17.25 -3.80
N PHE A 614 42.95 16.16 -3.03
CA PHE A 614 41.82 15.27 -2.73
C PHE A 614 40.77 15.95 -1.83
N SER A 615 41.18 16.83 -0.92
CA SER A 615 40.26 17.57 -0.04
C SER A 615 39.33 18.51 -0.81
N LEU A 616 39.73 19.01 -1.99
CA LEU A 616 38.90 19.89 -2.79
C LEU A 616 37.69 19.17 -3.43
N ARG A 617 37.80 17.85 -3.61
CA ARG A 617 36.79 17.00 -4.27
C ARG A 617 36.16 15.97 -3.33
N ALA A 618 36.52 16.00 -2.04
CA ALA A 618 35.94 15.19 -0.98
C ALA A 618 34.95 16.00 -0.14
N PHE A 619 33.83 15.38 0.22
CA PHE A 619 32.93 15.92 1.22
C PHE A 619 32.32 14.80 2.07
N VAL A 620 31.96 15.14 3.30
CA VAL A 620 31.26 14.27 4.23
C VAL A 620 29.91 14.88 4.56
N SER A 621 28.87 14.08 4.45
CA SER A 621 27.52 14.44 4.85
C SER A 621 27.05 13.57 6.01
N SER A 622 26.03 14.03 6.73
CA SER A 622 25.43 13.27 7.83
C SER A 622 23.94 13.05 7.69
N ALA A 623 23.43 11.98 8.31
CA ALA A 623 22.01 11.67 8.46
C ALA A 623 21.76 11.03 9.83
N PHE A 624 20.54 11.15 10.34
CA PHE A 624 20.11 10.45 11.56
C PHE A 624 19.01 9.45 11.21
N VAL A 625 19.13 8.23 11.72
CA VAL A 625 18.19 7.13 11.50
C VAL A 625 17.59 6.76 12.85
N ALA A 626 16.27 6.91 13.00
CA ALA A 626 15.58 6.60 14.25
C ALA A 626 15.53 5.08 14.52
N GLY A 627 15.50 4.68 15.80
CA GLY A 627 15.56 3.28 16.25
C GLY A 627 14.31 2.43 16.01
N ASP A 628 13.25 2.97 15.41
CA ASP A 628 12.05 2.21 15.02
C ASP A 628 12.19 1.50 13.66
N GLY A 629 13.40 1.50 13.08
CA GLY A 629 13.69 0.93 11.77
C GLY A 629 13.04 1.70 10.61
N LYS A 630 12.32 2.80 10.90
CA LYS A 630 11.90 3.75 9.89
C LYS A 630 13.07 4.70 9.69
N THR A 631 13.74 4.55 8.55
CA THR A 631 14.49 5.67 8.00
C THR A 631 13.55 6.87 7.99
N GLU A 632 13.97 8.02 8.54
CA GLU A 632 13.49 9.28 7.97
C GLU A 632 13.77 9.12 6.49
N SER A 633 12.70 9.02 5.67
CA SER A 633 12.87 8.70 4.25
C SER A 633 13.82 9.74 3.72
N THR A 634 15.04 9.32 3.36
CA THR A 634 16.01 10.25 2.81
C THR A 634 15.35 10.78 1.56
N ASP A 635 15.07 12.10 1.52
CA ASP A 635 14.31 12.68 0.42
C ASP A 635 14.94 12.21 -0.89
N PRO A 636 14.17 11.65 -1.85
CA PRO A 636 14.74 11.16 -3.11
C PRO A 636 15.60 12.21 -3.80
N GLY A 637 15.23 13.49 -3.67
CA GLY A 637 16.02 14.63 -4.10
C GLY A 637 17.35 14.73 -3.37
N LEU A 638 17.38 14.61 -2.05
CA LEU A 638 18.64 14.59 -1.30
C LEU A 638 19.52 13.40 -1.69
N THR A 639 18.93 12.24 -1.91
CA THR A 639 19.66 11.04 -2.34
C THR A 639 20.34 11.27 -3.68
N LEU A 640 19.62 11.85 -4.64
CA LEU A 640 20.14 12.25 -5.93
C LEU A 640 21.19 13.37 -5.81
N MET A 641 20.97 14.37 -4.94
CA MET A 641 21.94 15.44 -4.69
C MET A 641 23.26 14.90 -4.15
N ARG A 642 23.23 13.89 -3.26
CA ARG A 642 24.42 13.18 -2.77
C ARG A 642 25.09 12.31 -3.83
N GLN A 643 24.40 11.97 -4.90
CA GLN A 643 24.94 11.24 -6.04
C GLN A 643 25.44 12.17 -7.16
N SER A 644 25.15 13.47 -7.05
CA SER A 644 25.57 14.50 -8.01
C SER A 644 26.85 15.20 -7.58
N ASP A 645 27.46 15.91 -8.52
CA ASP A 645 28.55 16.86 -8.34
C ASP A 645 28.07 18.27 -7.94
N CYS A 646 26.77 18.50 -7.74
CA CYS A 646 26.23 19.80 -7.33
C CYS A 646 26.88 20.32 -6.03
N LEU A 647 27.25 19.40 -5.12
CA LEU A 647 27.91 19.71 -3.85
C LEU A 647 29.35 20.22 -4.02
N ASN A 648 29.93 20.13 -5.22
CA ASN A 648 31.22 20.71 -5.58
C ASN A 648 31.17 22.21 -5.82
N CYS A 649 29.98 22.81 -5.94
CA CYS A 649 29.83 24.27 -6.03
C CYS A 649 28.84 24.86 -5.02
N HIS A 650 27.98 24.04 -4.40
CA HIS A 650 26.92 24.49 -3.49
C HIS A 650 27.03 23.79 -2.12
N ALA A 651 26.54 24.46 -1.08
CA ALA A 651 26.31 23.85 0.23
C ALA A 651 24.92 24.22 0.76
N THR A 652 24.44 23.50 1.77
CA THR A 652 23.08 23.66 2.33
C THR A 652 22.82 25.11 2.76
N GLU A 653 23.63 25.65 3.67
CA GLU A 653 23.43 26.99 4.22
C GLU A 653 24.53 27.99 3.84
N THR A 654 25.74 27.49 3.55
CA THR A 654 26.92 28.34 3.28
C THR A 654 27.08 28.58 1.79
N GLN A 655 27.35 29.83 1.41
CA GLN A 655 27.75 30.14 0.04
C GLN A 655 29.15 29.59 -0.23
N LEU A 656 29.32 28.91 -1.37
CA LEU A 656 30.62 28.42 -1.83
C LEU A 656 30.97 29.13 -3.16
N VAL A 657 31.23 28.38 -4.23
CA VAL A 657 31.40 28.92 -5.58
C VAL A 657 30.06 29.43 -6.13
N GLY A 658 29.00 28.65 -5.92
CA GLY A 658 27.61 29.02 -6.17
C GLY A 658 26.87 29.45 -4.89
N PRO A 659 25.64 29.98 -5.01
CA PRO A 659 24.80 30.32 -3.86
C PRO A 659 24.49 29.08 -3.00
N SER A 660 24.19 29.25 -1.71
CA SER A 660 23.73 28.12 -0.89
C SER A 660 22.36 27.60 -1.36
N PHE A 661 22.04 26.34 -1.07
CA PHE A 661 20.72 25.80 -1.43
C PHE A 661 19.59 26.51 -0.70
N VAL A 662 19.81 26.95 0.55
CA VAL A 662 18.86 27.82 1.26
C VAL A 662 18.69 29.16 0.53
N ALA A 663 19.76 29.78 0.01
CA ALA A 663 19.63 31.02 -0.76
C ALA A 663 18.86 30.80 -2.08
N ILE A 664 19.06 29.66 -2.75
CA ILE A 664 18.27 29.28 -3.92
C ILE A 664 16.80 29.09 -3.53
N ALA A 665 16.54 28.34 -2.45
CA ALA A 665 15.19 28.13 -1.92
C ALA A 665 14.50 29.47 -1.66
N ASP A 666 15.13 30.37 -0.91
CA ASP A 666 14.56 31.65 -0.53
C ASP A 666 14.28 32.56 -1.73
N LYS A 667 15.09 32.50 -2.80
CA LYS A 667 14.85 33.30 -4.01
C LYS A 667 13.71 32.78 -4.89
N TYR A 668 13.50 31.46 -4.92
CA TYR A 668 12.58 30.83 -5.88
C TYR A 668 11.32 30.23 -5.25
N ARG A 669 11.22 30.19 -3.92
CA ARG A 669 10.03 29.74 -3.21
C ARG A 669 8.84 30.62 -3.58
N GLY A 670 7.78 30.01 -4.11
CA GLY A 670 6.55 30.70 -4.52
C GLY A 670 6.62 31.43 -5.87
N VAL A 671 7.72 31.34 -6.62
CA VAL A 671 7.83 31.92 -7.97
C VAL A 671 7.22 30.95 -9.00
N LYS A 672 6.31 31.45 -9.84
CA LYS A 672 5.67 30.69 -10.92
C LYS A 672 6.73 30.16 -11.91
N ASP A 673 6.64 28.89 -12.29
CA ASP A 673 7.54 28.20 -13.25
C ASP A 673 9.01 28.11 -12.82
N ALA A 674 9.31 28.35 -11.53
CA ALA A 674 10.68 28.29 -11.00
C ALA A 674 11.30 26.89 -11.12
N SER A 675 10.52 25.82 -10.87
CA SER A 675 11.01 24.44 -10.98
C SER A 675 11.43 24.10 -12.41
N GLU A 676 10.65 24.50 -13.42
CA GLU A 676 11.01 24.25 -14.82
C GLU A 676 12.22 25.08 -15.26
N THR A 677 12.27 26.35 -14.83
CA THR A 677 13.39 27.26 -15.12
C THR A 677 14.69 26.77 -14.50
N LEU A 678 14.66 26.39 -13.22
CA LEU A 678 15.81 25.84 -12.52
C LEU A 678 16.23 24.48 -13.09
N ASN A 679 15.28 23.65 -13.50
CA ASN A 679 15.59 22.36 -14.12
C ASN A 679 16.38 22.52 -15.42
N LYS A 680 15.89 23.39 -16.32
CA LYS A 680 16.61 23.75 -17.54
C LYS A 680 17.98 24.33 -17.22
N LYS A 681 18.08 25.19 -16.20
CA LYS A 681 19.35 25.81 -15.80
C LYS A 681 20.35 24.78 -15.26
N ILE A 682 19.92 23.80 -14.47
CA ILE A 682 20.76 22.71 -13.97
C ILE A 682 21.29 21.86 -15.13
N ARG A 683 20.40 21.43 -16.03
CA ARG A 683 20.77 20.54 -17.13
C ARG A 683 21.60 21.22 -18.23
N LEU A 684 21.30 22.47 -18.55
CA LEU A 684 21.91 23.21 -19.67
C LEU A 684 22.98 24.21 -19.24
N GLY A 685 23.17 24.42 -17.94
CA GLY A 685 24.04 25.45 -17.39
C GLY A 685 23.42 26.85 -17.51
N GLY A 686 24.15 27.85 -17.03
CA GLY A 686 23.76 29.25 -17.25
C GLY A 686 24.44 30.25 -16.33
N GLY A 687 24.49 31.52 -16.76
CA GLY A 687 25.10 32.63 -16.02
C GLY A 687 24.11 33.71 -15.55
N GLY A 688 24.63 34.77 -14.94
CA GLY A 688 23.98 36.09 -14.83
C GLY A 688 22.98 36.32 -13.69
N VAL A 689 22.61 35.30 -12.91
CA VAL A 689 21.58 35.44 -11.85
C VAL A 689 22.14 35.57 -10.43
N TRP A 690 23.37 35.09 -10.20
CA TRP A 690 24.02 35.02 -8.89
C TRP A 690 25.48 35.52 -8.93
N GLY A 691 25.91 36.12 -10.05
CA GLY A 691 27.28 36.61 -10.24
C GLY A 691 27.83 36.36 -11.65
N GLN A 692 29.12 36.65 -11.81
CA GLN A 692 29.87 36.51 -13.07
C GLN A 692 30.33 35.07 -13.34
N VAL A 693 30.34 34.19 -12.34
CA VAL A 693 30.71 32.78 -12.48
C VAL A 693 29.51 31.99 -13.01
N PRO A 694 29.57 31.43 -14.24
CA PRO A 694 28.48 30.64 -14.80
C PRO A 694 28.41 29.27 -14.15
N MET A 695 27.19 28.72 -14.00
CA MET A 695 26.99 27.35 -13.56
C MET A 695 27.19 26.40 -14.75
N LEU A 696 28.00 25.36 -14.56
CA LEU A 696 28.24 24.31 -15.55
C LEU A 696 26.95 23.52 -15.83
N ALA A 697 26.84 22.97 -17.04
CA ALA A 697 25.72 22.15 -17.45
C ALA A 697 25.84 20.73 -16.87
N HIS A 698 24.71 20.16 -16.43
CA HIS A 698 24.61 18.80 -15.92
C HIS A 698 23.72 17.92 -16.83
N PRO A 699 24.13 17.66 -18.08
CA PRO A 699 23.31 16.91 -19.04
C PRO A 699 23.14 15.43 -18.67
N GLN A 700 23.96 14.91 -17.75
CA GLN A 700 23.88 13.56 -17.21
C GLN A 700 22.61 13.31 -16.38
N HIS A 701 21.97 14.37 -15.86
CA HIS A 701 20.73 14.23 -15.11
C HIS A 701 19.50 14.41 -16.02
N THR A 702 18.53 13.51 -15.86
CA THR A 702 17.23 13.56 -16.53
C THR A 702 16.36 14.70 -15.98
N VAL A 703 15.27 15.03 -16.69
CA VAL A 703 14.30 16.04 -16.21
C VAL A 703 13.75 15.63 -14.84
N ASP A 704 13.40 14.35 -14.67
CA ASP A 704 12.76 13.86 -13.46
C ASP A 704 13.72 13.82 -12.26
N GLU A 705 14.96 13.39 -12.47
CA GLU A 705 15.99 13.42 -11.41
C GLU A 705 16.24 14.84 -10.89
N VAL A 706 16.36 15.81 -11.79
CA VAL A 706 16.54 17.21 -11.41
C VAL A 706 15.29 17.77 -10.73
N ALA A 707 14.09 17.32 -11.11
CA ALA A 707 12.86 17.71 -10.42
C ALA A 707 12.81 17.19 -8.97
N PHE A 708 13.27 15.97 -8.72
CA PHE A 708 13.42 15.43 -7.36
C PHE A 708 14.46 16.23 -6.56
N MET A 709 15.63 16.51 -7.13
CA MET A 709 16.66 17.35 -6.49
C MET A 709 16.13 18.73 -6.11
N LEU A 710 15.41 19.39 -7.02
CA LEU A 710 14.82 20.71 -6.80
C LEU A 710 13.73 20.72 -5.73
N ARG A 711 12.92 19.66 -5.65
CA ARG A 711 11.93 19.52 -4.59
C ARG A 711 12.60 19.57 -3.21
N TRP A 712 13.72 18.89 -3.03
CA TRP A 712 14.48 18.95 -1.79
C TRP A 712 15.10 20.34 -1.56
N ILE A 713 15.75 20.93 -2.58
CA ILE A 713 16.38 22.25 -2.46
C ILE A 713 15.36 23.31 -2.03
N LEU A 714 14.20 23.36 -2.67
CA LEU A 714 13.21 24.44 -2.51
C LEU A 714 12.48 24.43 -1.15
N VAL A 715 12.53 23.31 -0.41
CA VAL A 715 11.94 23.20 0.93
C VAL A 715 12.94 23.50 2.05
N LEU A 716 14.21 23.76 1.75
CA LEU A 716 15.22 24.08 2.76
C LEU A 716 14.96 25.45 3.39
N GLU A 717 15.12 25.52 4.71
CA GLU A 717 15.02 26.74 5.51
C GLU A 717 16.23 26.85 6.45
N LYS A 718 16.76 28.07 6.62
CA LYS A 718 17.91 28.36 7.49
C LYS A 718 17.65 27.91 8.93
N GLY A 719 18.56 27.11 9.50
CA GLY A 719 18.50 26.69 10.90
C GLY A 719 17.47 25.60 11.22
N LYS A 720 16.80 25.02 10.21
CA LYS A 720 15.73 24.02 10.40
C LYS A 720 16.12 22.57 10.06
N GLY A 721 17.42 22.30 9.93
CA GLY A 721 17.94 20.93 9.80
C GLY A 721 17.84 20.36 8.38
N GLY A 722 18.95 20.47 7.64
CA GLY A 722 19.29 19.60 6.53
C GLY A 722 20.59 18.86 6.85
N PRO A 723 21.03 17.88 6.04
CA PRO A 723 22.34 17.26 6.21
C PRO A 723 23.43 18.34 6.26
N SER A 724 24.24 18.30 7.30
CA SER A 724 25.46 19.09 7.38
C SER A 724 26.46 18.51 6.39
N ILE A 725 26.99 19.35 5.50
CA ILE A 725 27.99 18.96 4.51
C ILE A 725 29.28 19.69 4.86
N THR A 726 30.32 18.94 5.17
CA THR A 726 31.65 19.46 5.44
C THR A 726 32.57 19.00 4.32
N ARG A 727 33.27 19.95 3.68
CA ARG A 727 34.29 19.65 2.66
C ARG A 727 35.60 19.25 3.29
N GLY A 728 36.37 18.47 2.54
CA GLY A 728 37.70 18.04 2.92
C GLY A 728 37.75 16.60 3.39
N LEU A 729 38.97 16.09 3.47
CA LEU A 729 39.25 14.76 4.01
C LEU A 729 39.16 14.73 5.54
N THR A 730 39.25 15.88 6.20
CA THR A 730 39.13 16.01 7.65
C THR A 730 38.15 17.12 8.00
N GLY A 731 37.45 16.97 9.12
CA GLY A 731 36.54 18.01 9.59
C GLY A 731 35.72 17.58 10.79
N GLU A 732 34.78 18.44 11.18
CA GLU A 732 33.85 18.18 12.27
C GLU A 732 32.41 18.31 11.75
N ILE A 733 31.52 17.44 12.22
CA ILE A 733 30.07 17.54 11.99
C ILE A 733 29.35 17.46 13.33
N THR A 734 28.43 18.38 13.58
CA THR A 734 27.59 18.34 14.79
C THR A 734 26.52 17.26 14.67
N ALA A 735 26.52 16.32 15.62
CA ALA A 735 25.46 15.33 15.75
C ALA A 735 24.14 16.01 16.13
N PRO A 736 22.99 15.50 15.68
CA PRO A 736 21.69 16.08 16.00
C PRO A 736 21.45 16.11 17.51
N LYS A 737 20.70 17.12 17.97
CA LYS A 737 20.16 17.17 19.34
C LYS A 737 18.92 16.28 19.44
N ALA A 738 19.04 15.01 19.05
CA ALA A 738 17.93 14.07 19.08
C ALA A 738 17.87 13.38 20.45
N ASP A 739 16.69 13.40 21.06
CA ASP A 739 16.42 12.77 22.36
C ASP A 739 15.98 11.30 22.22
N LYS A 740 15.90 10.80 20.98
CA LYS A 740 15.42 9.45 20.62
C LYS A 740 16.59 8.52 20.29
N ALA A 741 16.44 7.23 20.59
CA ALA A 741 17.38 6.20 20.16
C ALA A 741 17.49 6.16 18.62
N GLY A 742 18.70 5.95 18.10
CA GLY A 742 18.97 5.94 16.67
C GLY A 742 20.45 5.85 16.31
N GLN A 743 20.74 5.82 15.02
CA GLN A 743 22.09 5.81 14.46
C GLN A 743 22.38 7.16 13.79
N PHE A 744 23.61 7.64 13.96
CA PHE A 744 24.11 8.81 13.24
C PHE A 744 25.05 8.35 12.12
N VAL A 745 24.58 8.43 10.88
CA VAL A 745 25.29 7.94 9.70
C VAL A 745 26.10 9.06 9.09
N LEU A 746 27.39 8.82 8.87
CA LEU A 746 28.25 9.68 8.07
C LEU A 746 28.50 9.02 6.72
N GLU A 747 28.41 9.79 5.63
CA GLU A 747 28.73 9.35 4.28
C GLU A 747 29.81 10.27 3.71
N ALA A 748 30.96 9.69 3.36
CA ALA A 748 32.02 10.35 2.63
C ALA A 748 31.86 10.07 1.14
N THR A 749 31.95 11.10 0.32
CA THR A 749 31.98 11.00 -1.14
C THR A 749 33.22 11.72 -1.67
N TYR A 750 33.88 11.11 -2.64
CA TYR A 750 34.96 11.74 -3.41
C TYR A 750 34.68 11.55 -4.89
N THR A 751 34.85 12.62 -5.67
CA THR A 751 34.78 12.58 -7.14
C THR A 751 36.18 12.76 -7.69
N ASP A 752 36.64 11.84 -8.53
CA ASP A 752 37.94 11.93 -9.19
C ASP A 752 38.00 13.09 -10.20
N ALA A 753 39.17 13.35 -10.78
CA ALA A 753 39.33 14.39 -11.81
C ALA A 753 38.74 13.99 -13.18
N GLY A 754 38.37 12.73 -13.36
CA GLY A 754 38.18 12.12 -14.66
C GLY A 754 39.49 11.95 -15.44
N ALA A 755 39.41 11.22 -16.54
CA ALA A 755 40.51 11.02 -17.47
C ALA A 755 40.02 11.31 -18.89
N ALA A 756 40.01 12.59 -19.28
CA ALA A 756 39.43 13.04 -20.55
C ALA A 756 39.92 12.16 -21.73
N PRO A 757 39.00 11.66 -22.58
CA PRO A 757 37.57 11.99 -22.69
C PRO A 757 36.62 11.26 -21.72
N ALA A 758 37.10 10.38 -20.85
CA ALA A 758 36.30 9.74 -19.81
C ALA A 758 35.91 10.76 -18.72
N GLY A 759 34.63 10.77 -18.34
CA GLY A 759 34.14 11.65 -17.29
C GLY A 759 34.64 11.23 -15.91
N SER A 760 34.45 12.11 -14.93
CA SER A 760 34.76 11.82 -13.54
C SER A 760 33.84 10.76 -12.94
N LEU A 761 34.36 9.92 -12.05
CA LEU A 761 33.62 8.92 -11.30
C LEU A 761 33.65 9.25 -9.80
N ALA A 762 32.61 8.80 -9.08
CA ALA A 762 32.47 9.04 -7.66
C ALA A 762 32.59 7.74 -6.85
N GLY A 763 33.33 7.82 -5.76
CA GLY A 763 33.50 6.79 -4.75
C GLY A 763 32.82 7.20 -3.45
N LYS A 764 32.35 6.21 -2.68
CA LYS A 764 31.62 6.45 -1.43
C LYS A 764 32.06 5.51 -0.30
N ALA A 765 31.94 5.99 0.93
CA ALA A 765 32.02 5.20 2.14
C ALA A 765 30.98 5.69 3.15
N ASN A 766 30.50 4.80 4.01
CA ASN A 766 29.62 5.16 5.11
C ASN A 766 30.10 4.52 6.43
N VAL A 767 29.74 5.17 7.53
CA VAL A 767 29.87 4.63 8.90
C VAL A 767 28.62 5.00 9.69
N ALA A 768 28.05 4.03 10.40
CA ALA A 768 26.92 4.23 11.28
C ALA A 768 27.38 4.30 12.73
N LEU A 769 27.23 5.47 13.35
CA LEU A 769 27.58 5.70 14.74
C LEU A 769 26.38 5.41 15.63
N ARG A 770 26.64 4.81 16.79
CA ARG A 770 25.60 4.41 17.75
C ARG A 770 25.51 5.37 18.92
N THR A 771 24.36 5.36 19.57
CA THR A 771 24.20 6.01 20.87
C THR A 771 25.07 5.32 21.93
N ARG A 772 25.50 6.09 22.92
CA ARG A 772 26.26 5.58 24.09
C ARG A 772 25.47 4.62 24.97
N ARG A 773 24.15 4.67 24.88
CA ARG A 773 23.23 3.67 25.46
C ARG A 773 23.02 2.54 24.47
N ILE A 774 23.18 1.32 24.97
CA ILE A 774 23.00 0.06 24.25
C ILE A 774 22.01 -0.79 25.05
N GLU A 775 20.98 -1.29 24.37
CA GLU A 775 19.99 -2.19 24.95
C GLU A 775 20.62 -3.57 25.21
N ALA A 776 20.38 -4.12 26.40
CA ALA A 776 21.05 -5.33 26.88
C ALA A 776 20.67 -6.58 26.07
N GLU A 777 19.48 -6.61 25.48
CA GLU A 777 19.01 -7.68 24.61
C GLU A 777 19.74 -7.74 23.26
N THR A 778 20.55 -6.73 22.94
CA THR A 778 21.42 -6.77 21.75
C THR A 778 22.73 -7.53 21.98
N ALA A 779 23.04 -7.89 23.24
CA ALA A 779 24.25 -8.61 23.60
C ALA A 779 24.19 -10.09 23.21
N GLU A 780 25.37 -10.67 22.93
CA GLU A 780 25.52 -12.12 22.89
C GLU A 780 25.50 -12.65 24.34
N LEU A 781 24.50 -13.48 24.64
CA LEU A 781 24.22 -13.97 26.00
C LEU A 781 24.86 -15.35 26.25
N ASN A 782 25.56 -15.51 27.36
CA ASN A 782 26.00 -16.81 27.86
C ASN A 782 25.40 -17.08 29.25
N GLY A 783 24.28 -17.78 29.27
CA GLY A 783 23.52 -18.14 30.48
C GLY A 783 22.18 -17.40 30.64
N PRO A 784 22.13 -16.05 30.64
CA PRO A 784 20.89 -15.28 30.74
C PRO A 784 19.94 -15.51 29.57
N LYS A 785 18.69 -15.05 29.69
CA LYS A 785 17.67 -15.17 28.66
C LYS A 785 17.00 -13.83 28.37
N HIS A 786 16.63 -13.61 27.11
CA HIS A 786 15.77 -12.49 26.72
C HIS A 786 14.40 -12.63 27.36
N SER A 787 13.90 -11.54 27.95
CA SER A 787 12.59 -11.47 28.61
C SER A 787 11.94 -10.12 28.30
N GLY A 788 11.34 -10.00 27.12
CA GLY A 788 10.80 -8.73 26.63
C GLY A 788 11.93 -7.74 26.33
N LYS A 789 11.88 -6.56 26.96
CA LYS A 789 12.91 -5.51 26.81
C LYS A 789 14.12 -5.66 27.75
N VAL A 790 14.13 -6.70 28.59
CA VAL A 790 15.23 -6.91 29.54
C VAL A 790 15.87 -8.28 29.35
N VAL A 791 17.14 -8.38 29.75
CA VAL A 791 17.86 -9.64 29.95
C VAL A 791 17.65 -10.10 31.38
N GLY A 792 17.01 -11.26 31.55
CA GLY A 792 16.68 -11.85 32.85
C GLY A 792 17.20 -13.28 33.01
N SER A 793 16.70 -14.00 34.02
CA SER A 793 17.18 -15.35 34.37
C SER A 793 18.69 -15.41 34.61
N THR A 794 19.24 -14.36 35.23
CA THR A 794 20.68 -14.20 35.44
C THR A 794 21.16 -14.97 36.67
N ASN A 795 22.30 -15.66 36.59
CA ASN A 795 22.98 -16.28 37.73
C ASN A 795 24.42 -15.77 37.84
N HIS A 796 25.10 -16.11 38.93
CA HIS A 796 26.53 -15.84 39.05
C HIS A 796 27.32 -16.49 37.91
N GLY A 797 28.25 -15.74 37.31
CA GLY A 797 29.11 -16.20 36.23
C GLY A 797 28.49 -16.10 34.83
N HIS A 798 27.22 -15.74 34.73
CA HIS A 798 26.59 -15.41 33.44
C HIS A 798 27.21 -14.16 32.82
N THR A 799 27.23 -14.08 31.49
CA THR A 799 27.83 -12.93 30.79
C THR A 799 26.97 -12.37 29.67
N LEU A 800 27.06 -11.05 29.46
CA LEU A 800 26.58 -10.35 28.27
C LEU A 800 27.80 -9.81 27.51
N LYS A 801 27.90 -10.09 26.22
CA LYS A 801 29.02 -9.66 25.38
C LYS A 801 28.57 -8.66 24.32
N PHE A 802 29.27 -7.53 24.24
CA PHE A 802 29.14 -6.54 23.18
C PHE A 802 30.41 -6.52 22.34
N THR A 803 30.28 -6.75 21.04
CA THR A 803 31.44 -6.90 20.16
C THR A 803 31.99 -5.56 19.70
N ASN A 804 33.31 -5.50 19.59
CA ASN A 804 34.04 -4.46 18.85
C ASN A 804 33.72 -3.01 19.28
N LEU A 805 33.61 -2.75 20.59
CA LEU A 805 33.33 -1.42 21.13
C LEU A 805 34.61 -0.60 21.33
N ASN A 806 34.57 0.68 20.98
CA ASN A 806 35.60 1.66 21.32
C ASN A 806 35.20 2.43 22.59
N LEU A 807 35.92 2.21 23.68
CA LEU A 807 35.65 2.82 24.99
C LEU A 807 36.65 3.94 25.36
N ALA A 808 37.49 4.40 24.42
CA ALA A 808 38.51 5.41 24.70
C ALA A 808 37.96 6.69 25.33
N ASP A 809 36.78 7.12 24.89
CA ASP A 809 36.07 8.29 25.42
C ASP A 809 34.97 7.88 26.42
N SER A 810 35.23 6.91 27.30
CA SER A 810 34.29 6.48 28.35
C SER A 810 34.92 6.51 29.73
N GLN A 811 34.43 7.38 30.62
CA GLN A 811 34.93 7.54 31.99
C GLN A 811 34.10 6.80 33.04
N SER A 812 32.84 6.46 32.72
CA SER A 812 31.97 5.72 33.62
C SER A 812 30.93 4.90 32.88
N VAL A 813 30.38 3.90 33.54
CA VAL A 813 29.29 3.07 33.03
C VAL A 813 28.06 3.23 33.91
N THR A 814 26.89 3.30 33.28
CA THR A 814 25.60 3.19 33.95
C THR A 814 24.92 1.91 33.49
N VAL A 815 24.44 1.10 34.43
CA VAL A 815 23.65 -0.10 34.17
C VAL A 815 22.25 0.12 34.74
N PHE A 816 21.24 0.05 33.87
CA PHE A 816 19.84 0.12 34.28
C PHE A 816 19.33 -1.29 34.55
N ALA A 817 19.17 -1.61 35.84
CA ALA A 817 18.86 -2.96 36.28
C ALA A 817 17.91 -2.96 37.49
N SER A 818 17.16 -4.04 37.65
CA SER A 818 16.40 -4.35 38.87
C SER A 818 17.02 -5.54 39.60
N ALA A 819 16.86 -5.62 40.93
CA ALA A 819 17.29 -6.76 41.73
C ALA A 819 16.25 -7.06 42.83
N GLY A 820 15.54 -8.19 42.70
CA GLY A 820 14.47 -8.62 43.60
C GLY A 820 14.93 -9.51 44.78
N GLY A 821 13.95 -10.18 45.42
CA GLY A 821 14.12 -10.86 46.72
C GLY A 821 15.14 -12.02 46.71
N GLY A 822 16.31 -11.79 47.30
CA GLY A 822 17.42 -12.75 47.43
C GLY A 822 18.77 -12.28 46.87
N SER A 823 18.78 -11.16 46.14
CA SER A 823 19.87 -10.74 45.25
C SER A 823 20.67 -9.53 45.77
N LYS A 824 20.68 -9.34 47.10
CA LYS A 824 21.48 -8.30 47.76
C LYS A 824 22.97 -8.48 47.42
N ASP A 825 23.67 -7.37 47.26
CA ASP A 825 25.11 -7.31 46.95
C ASP A 825 25.50 -7.82 45.54
N SER A 826 24.54 -7.92 44.62
CA SER A 826 24.82 -8.27 43.22
C SER A 826 25.61 -7.17 42.50
N LYS A 827 26.57 -7.58 41.66
CA LYS A 827 27.45 -6.69 40.92
C LYS A 827 27.51 -7.08 39.45
N VAL A 828 27.87 -6.09 38.63
CA VAL A 828 28.26 -6.29 37.23
C VAL A 828 29.70 -5.86 37.07
N GLU A 829 30.57 -6.78 36.69
CA GLU A 829 31.96 -6.48 36.32
C GLU A 829 32.05 -6.21 34.81
N VAL A 830 32.62 -5.08 34.42
CA VAL A 830 32.90 -4.73 33.03
C VAL A 830 34.32 -5.16 32.69
N ARG A 831 34.47 -6.12 31.78
CA ARG A 831 35.76 -6.73 31.41
C ARG A 831 36.01 -6.68 29.91
N LEU A 832 37.29 -6.63 29.52
CA LEU A 832 37.72 -6.61 28.12
C LEU A 832 38.11 -7.99 27.61
N ASP A 833 37.75 -8.26 26.36
CA ASP A 833 38.13 -9.38 25.47
C ASP A 833 37.73 -10.79 25.92
N SER A 834 37.55 -11.02 27.22
CA SER A 834 37.00 -12.26 27.77
C SER A 834 36.33 -12.06 29.13
N PRO A 835 35.50 -13.01 29.60
CA PRO A 835 34.93 -12.98 30.95
C PRO A 835 35.95 -12.92 32.10
N ASN A 836 37.20 -13.33 31.84
CA ASN A 836 38.29 -13.28 32.83
C ASN A 836 39.36 -12.23 32.46
N GLY A 837 39.11 -11.39 31.45
CA GLY A 837 40.05 -10.41 30.97
C GLY A 837 40.16 -9.18 31.89
N PRO A 838 40.92 -8.15 31.46
CA PRO A 838 41.15 -6.94 32.24
C PRO A 838 39.84 -6.32 32.74
N LEU A 839 39.76 -6.05 34.05
CA LEU A 839 38.61 -5.42 34.69
C LEU A 839 38.69 -3.90 34.51
N LEU A 840 37.69 -3.31 33.85
CA LEU A 840 37.57 -1.86 33.72
C LEU A 840 36.79 -1.23 34.86
N GLY A 841 35.82 -1.93 35.43
CA GLY A 841 35.06 -1.39 36.56
C GLY A 841 34.04 -2.38 37.09
N THR A 842 33.55 -2.11 38.30
CA THR A 842 32.54 -2.93 38.96
C THR A 842 31.36 -2.04 39.34
N VAL A 843 30.18 -2.38 38.85
CA VAL A 843 28.92 -1.67 39.13
C VAL A 843 28.17 -2.43 40.21
N ASN A 844 27.95 -1.79 41.35
CA ASN A 844 27.08 -2.36 42.39
C ASN A 844 25.61 -2.14 42.00
N ILE A 845 24.80 -3.20 41.99
CA ILE A 845 23.40 -3.12 41.61
C ILE A 845 22.53 -2.91 42.85
N THR A 846 21.77 -1.82 42.85
CA THR A 846 20.86 -1.45 43.93
C THR A 846 19.75 -2.49 44.07
N HIS A 847 19.48 -2.92 45.30
CA HIS A 847 18.35 -3.81 45.60
C HIS A 847 17.04 -3.01 45.51
N THR A 848 16.21 -3.33 44.51
CA THR A 848 14.98 -2.57 44.20
C THR A 848 13.72 -3.16 44.84
N GLY A 849 13.81 -4.40 45.36
CA GLY A 849 12.71 -5.11 46.02
C GLY A 849 11.67 -5.72 45.06
N ASP A 850 11.68 -5.33 43.79
CA ASP A 850 10.76 -5.78 42.74
C ASP A 850 11.51 -5.92 41.40
N TRP A 851 11.27 -7.03 40.69
CA TRP A 851 11.89 -7.37 39.41
C TRP A 851 11.49 -6.44 38.25
N ASN A 852 10.35 -5.75 38.35
CA ASN A 852 9.87 -4.79 37.37
C ASN A 852 10.28 -3.34 37.70
N LYS A 853 10.90 -3.11 38.86
CA LYS A 853 11.36 -1.79 39.29
C LYS A 853 12.86 -1.67 39.04
N LEU A 854 13.24 -1.06 37.91
CA LEU A 854 14.63 -0.82 37.54
C LEU A 854 15.19 0.47 38.18
N ALA A 855 16.50 0.50 38.41
CA ALA A 855 17.24 1.65 38.89
C ALA A 855 18.54 1.83 38.10
N GLU A 856 18.99 3.07 37.94
CA GLU A 856 20.30 3.38 37.34
C GLU A 856 21.41 3.16 38.36
N ASN A 857 22.42 2.38 37.99
CA ASN A 857 23.58 2.09 38.82
C ASN A 857 24.84 2.54 38.08
N LYS A 858 25.59 3.47 38.66
CA LYS A 858 26.74 4.10 38.01
C LYS A 858 28.06 3.75 38.71
N SER A 859 29.11 3.51 37.93
CA SER A 859 30.47 3.27 38.44
C SER A 859 31.53 3.87 37.50
N PRO A 860 32.68 4.36 38.01
CA PRO A 860 33.80 4.75 37.15
C PRO A 860 34.32 3.55 36.34
N LEU A 861 34.85 3.85 35.15
CA LEU A 861 35.58 2.90 34.30
C LEU A 861 37.04 3.33 34.19
N ALA A 862 37.95 2.35 34.22
CA ALA A 862 39.34 2.57 33.83
C ALA A 862 39.43 2.87 32.32
N ALA A 863 40.39 3.71 31.94
CA ALA A 863 40.63 4.04 30.55
C ALA A 863 41.09 2.81 29.76
N SER A 864 40.62 2.69 28.52
CA SER A 864 41.01 1.65 27.56
C SER A 864 41.24 2.28 26.20
N THR A 865 42.20 1.77 25.41
CA THR A 865 42.49 2.26 24.06
C THR A 865 42.21 1.19 23.02
N GLY A 866 41.72 1.59 21.84
CA GLY A 866 41.37 0.64 20.78
C GLY A 866 39.98 0.04 20.94
N ARG A 867 39.72 -1.01 20.15
CA ARG A 867 38.43 -1.71 20.12
C ARG A 867 38.56 -3.07 20.79
N HIS A 868 37.55 -3.38 21.59
CA HIS A 868 37.52 -4.58 22.41
C HIS A 868 36.14 -5.24 22.39
N ASP A 869 36.11 -6.55 22.62
CA ASP A 869 34.88 -7.21 23.04
C ASP A 869 34.64 -6.89 24.51
N VAL A 870 33.48 -6.33 24.86
CA VAL A 870 33.18 -5.91 26.24
C VAL A 870 32.23 -6.92 26.87
N TYR A 871 32.68 -7.54 27.96
CA TYR A 871 31.91 -8.51 28.74
C TYR A 871 31.37 -7.86 30.01
N LEU A 872 30.08 -8.05 30.25
CA LEU A 872 29.46 -7.81 31.55
C LEU A 872 29.31 -9.14 32.28
N VAL A 873 30.09 -9.33 33.34
CA VAL A 873 30.08 -10.55 34.14
C VAL A 873 29.24 -10.33 35.39
N LEU A 874 28.24 -11.19 35.59
CA LEU A 874 27.28 -11.05 36.68
C LEU A 874 27.82 -11.75 37.94
N VAL A 875 27.99 -10.99 39.03
CA VAL A 875 28.72 -11.44 40.22
C VAL A 875 27.86 -11.40 41.46
N ASN A 876 27.58 -12.58 42.03
CA ASN A 876 27.07 -12.78 43.39
C ASN A 876 27.25 -14.27 43.79
N PRO A 877 28.42 -14.66 44.34
CA PRO A 877 28.75 -16.05 44.59
C PRO A 877 27.68 -16.80 45.40
N GLY A 878 27.28 -17.98 44.93
CA GLY A 878 26.30 -18.83 45.62
C GLY A 878 24.83 -18.40 45.49
N LYS A 879 24.52 -17.43 44.62
CA LYS A 879 23.15 -16.94 44.35
C LYS A 879 22.76 -17.10 42.87
N GLY A 880 21.48 -17.40 42.63
CA GLY A 880 20.84 -17.41 41.32
C GLY A 880 19.69 -16.40 41.28
N GLY A 881 19.27 -15.99 40.08
CA GLY A 881 18.31 -14.90 39.91
C GLY A 881 18.85 -13.57 40.44
N LEU A 882 19.88 -13.01 39.81
CA LEU A 882 20.58 -11.82 40.33
C LEU A 882 19.88 -10.50 39.99
N MET A 883 19.58 -10.25 38.72
CA MET A 883 19.09 -8.98 38.21
C MET A 883 18.34 -9.13 36.88
N ASN A 884 17.48 -8.17 36.55
CA ASN A 884 17.08 -7.94 35.16
C ASN A 884 17.82 -6.69 34.66
N ILE A 885 18.45 -6.76 33.48
CA ILE A 885 19.19 -5.65 32.88
C ILE A 885 18.46 -5.20 31.61
N ASP A 886 18.13 -3.91 31.53
CA ASP A 886 17.43 -3.31 30.37
C ASP A 886 18.45 -2.71 29.41
N TRP A 887 19.28 -1.77 29.87
CA TRP A 887 20.32 -1.17 29.03
C TRP A 887 21.59 -0.84 29.82
N ILE A 888 22.67 -0.65 29.06
CA ILE A 888 23.96 -0.19 29.55
C ILE A 888 24.38 1.07 28.78
N GLN A 889 24.94 2.05 29.49
CA GLN A 889 25.39 3.32 28.92
C GLN A 889 26.83 3.61 29.29
N PHE A 890 27.68 3.81 28.27
CA PHE A 890 29.09 4.20 28.43
C PHE A 890 29.23 5.72 28.35
N ASN A 891 29.37 6.36 29.50
CA ASN A 891 29.37 7.82 29.65
C ASN A 891 30.77 8.40 29.41
N PRO A 892 30.87 9.53 28.69
CA PRO A 892 32.14 10.20 28.45
C PRO A 892 32.77 10.83 29.69
#